data_AF-A0A6A5FNC9-F1
#
_entry.id   AF-A0A6A5FNC9-F1
#
_cell.length_a   1.000
_cell.length_b   1.000
_cell.length_c   1.000
_cell.angle_alpha   90.00
_cell.angle_beta   90.00
_cell.angle_gamma   90.00
#
_symmetry.space_group_name_H-M   'P 1'
#
loop_
_entity.id
_entity.type
_entity.pdbx_description
1 polymer ?
#
loop_
_entity_poly.entity_id
_entity_poly.type
_entity_poly.pdbx_seq_one_letter_code
_entity_poly.pdbx_strand_id
1 'polypeptide(L)'
;MSRSATLALNVGAQAPEALSLLHQRLLLAEEEAEGLIEDMGALGVSRDQILGSAQRIDAIQHPVSPLKMPWVLGDEGILWQQCDALVTRVCRMESLLQTLKLTIFRLETERALDPSHTAHLKQQLAALQQESQEEYQASRREVMKLRDRLQQAYQERDEARTEVQMLGETVEVATAAKMDVALAAKELKIVKLEMSQKLIEMKEQMRQESARSDEAMVSHSELLQRVEEMERVVEMERRQALLLRSDCQVLQVQVQVSQQQLEEEKDRGRQLEEHCQDLKEQTAMKDSLVSELKTELKAERSRVVKQLQERDLQLEAARRNIQTELHVALTDKVSLQLKLEKLEDEHAQLVQRSSTAQETAVTQRELLEQTIARLRGELNTAKKEEAAMRKDLEGSKHELCLVVTKLEGERSSLESQLSEAKREMVSLSSALHSQQVENRRLMGHKISELEALQGVCGPAGAVASQTLESILASHTSLQLNSRNLQQDLGGREQELATLKINRLQAQREIRKHQVEVEKLQGLLTSTHSKNNKAKASDTAKIDNKRLAQSLEQAVLTNSSLHSKLEQARDQHQATITLRDEELREARTKISHLSEELGAIKQQTREDYESSMKTLHREISELKMTVKDSSNGSSHLSRANQELRRRVSELEWLVSKQKACIREQRSQLRQQQDNSQKVEVLRKQEAEWERWTSTIQRWEDKRELAHIAANPSL
;
A
#
# COMPACT_ATOMS: atom_id res chain seq x y z
N MET A 1 -134.51 66.37 -115.59
CA MET A 1 -135.36 66.41 -116.81
C MET A 1 -135.43 67.84 -117.35
N SER A 2 -134.66 68.14 -118.40
CA SER A 2 -135.00 69.21 -119.34
C SER A 2 -135.33 68.50 -120.65
N ARG A 3 -136.62 68.43 -121.00
CA ARG A 3 -137.07 67.87 -122.27
C ARG A 3 -136.68 68.85 -123.38
N SER A 4 -135.72 68.48 -124.21
CA SER A 4 -135.51 69.11 -125.52
C SER A 4 -136.24 68.28 -126.56
N ALA A 5 -137.34 68.85 -127.06
CA ALA A 5 -138.12 68.31 -128.16
C ALA A 5 -137.32 68.44 -129.47
N THR A 6 -137.34 67.34 -130.22
CA THR A 6 -136.82 67.13 -131.57
C THR A 6 -137.31 68.15 -132.60
N LEU A 7 -136.36 68.72 -133.35
CA LEU A 7 -136.56 69.56 -134.53
C LEU A 7 -137.22 68.77 -135.69
N ALA A 8 -138.16 69.42 -136.39
CA ALA A 8 -138.52 69.05 -137.76
C ALA A 8 -138.10 70.21 -138.69
N LEU A 9 -136.93 70.11 -139.31
CA LEU A 9 -136.54 70.93 -140.45
C LEU A 9 -136.46 70.00 -141.66
N ASN A 10 -137.49 70.07 -142.52
CA ASN A 10 -137.45 69.52 -143.87
C ASN A 10 -136.58 70.44 -144.73
N VAL A 11 -135.40 69.99 -145.11
CA VAL A 11 -134.65 70.52 -146.27
C VAL A 11 -134.33 69.34 -147.15
N GLY A 12 -134.68 69.47 -148.44
CA GLY A 12 -134.37 68.50 -149.47
C GLY A 12 -132.90 68.11 -149.39
N ALA A 13 -132.69 66.83 -149.10
CA ALA A 13 -131.40 66.22 -148.89
C ALA A 13 -130.52 66.30 -150.14
N GLN A 14 -129.27 66.73 -149.96
CA GLN A 14 -128.19 66.09 -150.70
C GLN A 14 -127.80 64.81 -149.91
N ALA A 15 -127.72 63.66 -150.60
CA ALA A 15 -127.35 62.35 -150.04
C ALA A 15 -126.21 62.33 -148.99
N PRO A 16 -125.17 63.20 -149.04
CA PRO A 16 -124.17 63.27 -147.97
C PRO A 16 -124.67 63.71 -146.58
N GLU A 17 -125.69 64.56 -146.49
CA GLU A 17 -126.08 65.20 -145.22
C GLU A 17 -126.93 64.29 -144.32
N ALA A 18 -127.85 63.51 -144.91
CA ALA A 18 -128.68 62.56 -144.16
C ALA A 18 -127.87 61.41 -143.54
N LEU A 19 -126.84 60.93 -144.25
CA LEU A 19 -125.90 59.92 -143.75
C LEU A 19 -125.03 60.45 -142.62
N SER A 20 -124.61 61.72 -142.70
CA SER A 20 -123.84 62.37 -141.64
C SER A 20 -124.65 62.50 -140.35
N LEU A 21 -125.93 62.83 -140.46
CA LEU A 21 -126.83 62.96 -139.31
C LEU A 21 -127.14 61.61 -138.66
N LEU A 22 -127.30 60.55 -139.46
CA LEU A 22 -127.45 59.18 -138.97
C LEU A 22 -126.17 58.66 -138.30
N HIS A 23 -125.00 58.92 -138.87
CA HIS A 23 -123.72 58.58 -138.27
C HIS A 23 -123.50 59.31 -136.93
N GLN A 24 -123.85 60.59 -136.85
CA GLN A 24 -123.75 61.36 -135.61
C GLN A 24 -124.71 60.85 -134.52
N ARG A 25 -125.94 60.43 -134.89
CA ARG A 25 -126.86 59.78 -133.95
C ARG A 25 -126.36 58.42 -133.49
N LEU A 26 -125.66 57.68 -134.35
CA LEU A 26 -125.08 56.40 -134.03
C LEU A 26 -123.90 56.56 -133.05
N LEU A 27 -123.04 57.55 -133.26
CA LEU A 27 -121.97 57.90 -132.30
C LEU A 27 -122.52 58.29 -130.93
N LEU A 28 -123.56 59.13 -130.89
CA LEU A 28 -124.21 59.47 -129.62
C LEU A 28 -124.85 58.25 -128.94
N ALA A 29 -125.44 57.34 -129.70
CA ALA A 29 -125.97 56.09 -129.15
C ALA A 29 -124.87 55.14 -128.64
N GLU A 30 -123.70 55.10 -129.31
CA GLU A 30 -122.53 54.35 -128.84
C GLU A 30 -121.97 54.95 -127.55
N GLU A 31 -121.87 56.28 -127.44
CA GLU A 31 -121.47 56.97 -126.20
C GLU A 31 -122.47 56.73 -125.06
N GLU A 32 -123.78 56.81 -125.32
CA GLU A 32 -124.81 56.51 -124.32
C GLU A 32 -124.77 55.04 -123.86
N ALA A 33 -124.52 54.09 -124.77
CA ALA A 33 -124.40 52.68 -124.43
C ALA A 33 -123.16 52.42 -123.55
N GLU A 34 -122.03 53.06 -123.84
CA GLU A 34 -120.82 52.95 -123.04
C GLU A 34 -121.00 53.54 -121.63
N GLY A 35 -121.68 54.70 -121.52
CA GLY A 35 -122.03 55.28 -120.22
C GLY A 35 -122.90 54.35 -119.36
N LEU A 36 -123.88 53.68 -119.98
CA LEU A 36 -124.72 52.71 -119.28
C LEU A 36 -123.94 51.46 -118.81
N ILE A 37 -122.90 51.04 -119.54
CA ILE A 37 -122.04 49.92 -119.14
C ILE A 37 -121.22 50.29 -117.89
N GLU A 38 -120.71 51.52 -117.80
CA GLU A 38 -120.00 52.00 -116.60
C GLU A 38 -120.92 52.03 -115.37
N ASP A 39 -122.15 52.51 -115.54
CA ASP A 39 -123.16 52.52 -114.47
C ASP A 39 -123.51 51.09 -114.01
N MET A 40 -123.62 50.12 -114.92
CA MET A 40 -123.76 48.70 -114.56
C MET A 40 -122.57 48.16 -113.77
N GLY A 41 -121.35 48.61 -114.08
CA GLY A 41 -120.14 48.26 -113.33
C GLY A 41 -120.18 48.76 -111.88
N ALA A 42 -120.69 49.98 -111.65
CA ALA A 42 -120.89 50.53 -110.31
C ALA A 42 -121.97 49.78 -109.50
N LEU A 43 -122.88 49.09 -110.17
CA LEU A 43 -123.88 48.19 -109.58
C LEU A 43 -123.36 46.75 -109.39
N GLY A 44 -122.09 46.47 -109.73
CA GLY A 44 -121.42 45.21 -109.45
C GLY A 44 -121.45 44.18 -110.58
N VAL A 45 -121.91 44.54 -111.79
CA VAL A 45 -121.93 43.64 -112.97
C VAL A 45 -120.68 43.87 -113.83
N SER A 46 -119.84 42.85 -113.98
CA SER A 46 -118.61 42.96 -114.78
C SER A 46 -118.90 43.09 -116.27
N ARG A 47 -118.12 43.92 -116.98
CA ARG A 47 -118.24 44.19 -118.43
C ARG A 47 -118.38 42.94 -119.30
N ASP A 48 -117.70 41.84 -118.94
CA ASP A 48 -117.72 40.57 -119.66
C ASP A 48 -119.09 39.85 -119.63
N GLN A 49 -119.95 40.15 -118.66
CA GLN A 49 -121.30 39.56 -118.56
C GLN A 49 -122.32 40.29 -119.46
N ILE A 50 -122.04 41.53 -119.87
CA ILE A 50 -122.98 42.42 -120.57
C ILE A 50 -122.98 42.18 -122.09
N LEU A 51 -121.84 41.81 -122.67
CA LEU A 51 -121.67 41.62 -124.12
C LEU A 51 -122.01 40.20 -124.62
N GLY A 52 -122.48 39.31 -123.74
CA GLY A 52 -122.77 37.91 -124.05
C GLY A 52 -121.47 37.09 -124.21
N SER A 53 -121.31 36.07 -123.38
CA SER A 53 -120.14 35.19 -123.38
C SER A 53 -120.01 34.38 -124.67
N ALA A 54 -119.30 34.92 -125.67
CA ALA A 54 -118.73 34.13 -126.74
C ALA A 54 -117.46 33.44 -126.22
N GLN A 55 -117.51 32.10 -126.22
CA GLN A 55 -116.41 31.20 -125.87
C GLN A 55 -115.07 31.66 -126.47
N ARG A 56 -114.01 31.54 -125.67
CA ARG A 56 -112.62 31.42 -126.14
C ARG A 56 -112.57 30.42 -127.29
N ILE A 57 -112.43 30.89 -128.53
CA ILE A 57 -111.57 30.27 -129.56
C ILE A 57 -111.01 31.41 -130.45
N ASP A 58 -109.70 31.58 -130.31
CA ASP A 58 -108.66 32.00 -131.26
C ASP A 58 -108.79 33.23 -132.19
N ALA A 59 -107.69 34.00 -132.13
CA ALA A 59 -106.91 34.58 -133.23
C ALA A 59 -107.63 35.38 -134.33
N ILE A 60 -107.17 36.63 -134.46
CA ILE A 60 -107.16 37.43 -135.68
C ILE A 60 -108.56 37.79 -136.20
N GLN A 61 -109.09 38.90 -135.67
CA GLN A 61 -109.73 39.95 -136.45
C GLN A 61 -109.99 41.16 -135.52
N HIS A 62 -109.22 42.23 -135.75
CA HIS A 62 -109.48 43.55 -135.21
C HIS A 62 -110.87 44.07 -135.62
N PRO A 63 -111.35 45.18 -135.02
CA PRO A 63 -111.12 46.47 -135.70
C PRO A 63 -110.62 47.51 -134.68
N VAL A 64 -109.39 48.01 -134.77
CA VAL A 64 -108.94 49.06 -135.71
C VAL A 64 -109.95 50.20 -135.79
N SER A 65 -109.57 51.31 -135.15
CA SER A 65 -110.05 52.66 -135.40
C SER A 65 -110.01 52.98 -136.90
N PRO A 66 -111.09 53.52 -137.50
CA PRO A 66 -111.00 54.21 -138.77
C PRO A 66 -111.48 55.66 -138.64
N LEU A 67 -110.50 56.55 -138.46
CA LEU A 67 -110.54 57.91 -139.01
C LEU A 67 -110.59 57.84 -140.54
N LYS A 68 -111.37 58.73 -141.16
CA LYS A 68 -111.34 59.18 -142.57
C LYS A 68 -111.66 58.11 -143.63
N MET A 69 -112.78 58.28 -144.34
CA MET A 69 -112.97 57.69 -145.66
C MET A 69 -113.18 58.79 -146.72
N PRO A 70 -112.41 58.79 -147.83
CA PRO A 70 -112.54 59.76 -148.91
C PRO A 70 -113.83 59.54 -149.72
N TRP A 71 -114.56 60.63 -149.97
CA TRP A 71 -115.64 60.66 -150.95
C TRP A 71 -115.05 60.48 -152.35
N VAL A 72 -115.35 59.37 -153.02
CA VAL A 72 -115.10 59.20 -154.46
C VAL A 72 -116.39 58.82 -155.13
N LEU A 73 -116.78 59.64 -156.12
CA LEU A 73 -117.94 59.48 -156.99
C LEU A 73 -117.89 58.13 -157.73
N GLY A 74 -119.00 57.40 -157.67
CA GLY A 74 -119.36 56.41 -158.69
C GLY A 74 -119.96 55.14 -158.12
N ASP A 75 -121.31 55.12 -158.04
CA ASP A 75 -122.23 54.01 -158.34
C ASP A 75 -123.38 53.91 -157.30
N GLU A 76 -124.63 54.10 -157.76
CA GLU A 76 -125.83 54.24 -156.90
C GLU A 76 -126.16 52.96 -156.09
N GLY A 77 -125.63 51.79 -156.49
CA GLY A 77 -125.84 50.52 -155.78
C GLY A 77 -125.06 50.39 -154.47
N ILE A 78 -123.90 51.03 -154.35
CA ILE A 78 -123.02 50.92 -153.15
C ILE A 78 -123.56 51.80 -152.01
N LEU A 79 -124.17 52.94 -152.34
CA LEU A 79 -124.78 53.84 -151.36
C LEU A 79 -125.98 53.20 -150.65
N TRP A 80 -126.82 52.43 -151.36
CA TRP A 80 -127.97 51.76 -150.75
C TRP A 80 -127.58 50.64 -149.78
N GLN A 81 -126.55 49.85 -150.09
CA GLN A 81 -126.02 48.84 -149.17
C GLN A 81 -125.40 49.48 -147.92
N GLN A 82 -124.74 50.63 -148.05
CA GLN A 82 -124.22 51.36 -146.91
C GLN A 82 -125.35 51.92 -146.02
N CYS A 83 -126.41 52.48 -146.61
CA CYS A 83 -127.59 52.91 -145.88
C CYS A 83 -128.27 51.76 -145.13
N ASP A 84 -128.47 50.61 -145.78
CA ASP A 84 -129.15 49.45 -145.20
C ASP A 84 -128.33 48.81 -144.06
N ALA A 85 -127.01 48.71 -144.22
CA ALA A 85 -126.10 48.25 -143.17
C ALA A 85 -126.10 49.21 -141.96
N LEU A 86 -126.14 50.53 -142.19
CA LEU A 86 -126.16 51.53 -141.13
C LEU A 86 -127.47 51.48 -140.35
N VAL A 87 -128.62 51.41 -141.03
CA VAL A 87 -129.94 51.29 -140.39
C VAL A 87 -130.04 50.00 -139.58
N THR A 88 -129.60 48.87 -140.15
CA THR A 88 -129.59 47.58 -139.42
C THR A 88 -128.73 47.65 -138.16
N ARG A 89 -127.59 48.35 -138.22
CA ARG A 89 -126.71 48.58 -137.07
C ARG A 89 -127.35 49.50 -136.03
N VAL A 90 -128.02 50.58 -136.45
CA VAL A 90 -128.76 51.46 -135.52
C VAL A 90 -129.86 50.69 -134.80
N CYS A 91 -130.66 49.89 -135.51
CA CYS A 91 -131.74 49.11 -134.89
C CYS A 91 -131.21 48.06 -133.90
N ARG A 92 -130.06 47.43 -134.18
CA ARG A 92 -129.39 46.52 -133.23
C ARG A 92 -128.89 47.27 -132.00
N MET A 93 -128.25 48.43 -132.20
CA MET A 93 -127.73 49.24 -131.10
C MET A 93 -128.86 49.74 -130.21
N GLU A 94 -129.96 50.22 -130.78
CA GLU A 94 -131.13 50.69 -130.04
C GLU A 94 -131.79 49.56 -129.23
N SER A 95 -131.87 48.35 -129.78
CA SER A 95 -132.36 47.17 -129.05
C SER A 95 -131.47 46.80 -127.86
N LEU A 96 -130.14 46.92 -128.04
CA LEU A 96 -129.17 46.65 -126.98
C LEU A 96 -129.26 47.72 -125.88
N LEU A 97 -129.37 49.00 -126.27
CA LEU A 97 -129.47 50.14 -125.36
C LEU A 97 -130.75 50.08 -124.52
N GLN A 98 -131.87 49.66 -125.12
CA GLN A 98 -133.12 49.43 -124.37
C GLN A 98 -133.00 48.25 -123.40
N THR A 99 -132.29 47.19 -123.78
CA THR A 99 -132.03 46.04 -122.90
C THR A 99 -131.17 46.45 -121.72
N LEU A 100 -130.09 47.22 -121.95
CA LEU A 100 -129.20 47.75 -120.91
C LEU A 100 -129.95 48.65 -119.93
N LYS A 101 -130.78 49.57 -120.44
CA LYS A 101 -131.61 50.45 -119.60
C LYS A 101 -132.54 49.65 -118.69
N LEU A 102 -133.18 48.59 -119.20
CA LEU A 102 -134.05 47.73 -118.39
C LEU A 102 -133.28 46.89 -117.35
N THR A 103 -132.08 46.41 -117.68
CA THR A 103 -131.24 45.68 -116.71
C THR A 103 -130.73 46.58 -115.61
N ILE A 104 -130.31 47.80 -115.92
CA ILE A 104 -129.91 48.80 -114.91
C ILE A 104 -131.08 49.07 -113.98
N PHE A 105 -132.25 49.36 -114.55
CA PHE A 105 -133.43 49.64 -113.72
C PHE A 105 -133.80 48.46 -112.82
N ARG A 106 -133.68 47.21 -113.30
CA ARG A 106 -133.87 46.01 -112.47
C ARG A 106 -132.84 45.89 -111.34
N LEU A 107 -131.56 46.10 -111.63
CA LEU A 107 -130.50 45.99 -110.63
C LEU A 107 -130.56 47.10 -109.58
N GLU A 108 -130.88 48.32 -110.00
CA GLU A 108 -131.10 49.44 -109.09
C GLU A 108 -132.34 49.22 -108.22
N THR A 109 -133.41 48.66 -108.79
CA THR A 109 -134.59 48.30 -108.00
C THR A 109 -134.33 47.13 -107.06
N GLU A 110 -133.57 46.10 -107.45
CA GLU A 110 -133.14 45.02 -106.54
C GLU A 110 -132.26 45.56 -105.39
N ARG A 111 -131.31 46.46 -105.69
CA ARG A 111 -130.46 47.13 -104.69
C ARG A 111 -131.27 48.02 -103.74
N ALA A 112 -132.33 48.66 -104.22
CA ALA A 112 -133.19 49.53 -103.42
C ALA A 112 -134.26 48.76 -102.62
N LEU A 113 -134.72 47.61 -103.13
CA LEU A 113 -135.77 46.79 -102.51
C LEU A 113 -135.26 45.78 -101.49
N ASP A 114 -133.94 45.56 -101.39
CA ASP A 114 -133.36 44.66 -100.38
C ASP A 114 -132.42 45.36 -99.35
N PRO A 115 -132.97 46.19 -98.44
CA PRO A 115 -132.22 46.80 -97.32
C PRO A 115 -131.54 45.78 -96.40
N SER A 116 -132.05 44.54 -96.39
CA SER A 116 -131.61 43.46 -95.50
C SER A 116 -130.18 42.98 -95.85
N HIS A 117 -129.87 42.85 -97.14
CA HIS A 117 -128.55 42.43 -97.62
C HIS A 117 -127.48 43.50 -97.37
N THR A 118 -127.82 44.77 -97.61
CA THR A 118 -126.89 45.89 -97.36
C THR A 118 -126.60 46.08 -95.86
N ALA A 119 -127.59 45.86 -94.99
CA ALA A 119 -127.39 45.87 -93.54
C ALA A 119 -126.51 44.69 -93.08
N HIS A 120 -126.71 43.50 -93.65
CA HIS A 120 -125.92 42.31 -93.33
C HIS A 120 -124.44 42.47 -93.69
N LEU A 121 -124.11 43.00 -94.87
CA LEU A 121 -122.72 43.27 -95.27
C LEU A 121 -122.04 44.31 -94.39
N LYS A 122 -122.76 45.37 -93.98
CA LYS A 122 -122.24 46.36 -93.02
C LYS A 122 -121.99 45.75 -91.64
N GLN A 123 -122.87 44.86 -91.18
CA GLN A 123 -122.68 44.14 -89.92
C GLN A 123 -121.50 43.16 -90.02
N GLN A 124 -121.32 42.46 -91.14
CA GLN A 124 -120.15 41.59 -91.38
C GLN A 124 -118.84 42.38 -91.44
N LEU A 125 -118.82 43.54 -92.10
CA LEU A 125 -117.64 44.41 -92.12
C LEU A 125 -117.31 44.96 -90.71
N ALA A 126 -118.32 45.36 -89.95
CA ALA A 126 -118.13 45.80 -88.57
C ALA A 126 -117.62 44.66 -87.66
N ALA A 127 -118.13 43.43 -87.84
CA ALA A 127 -117.66 42.25 -87.13
C ALA A 127 -116.21 41.92 -87.48
N LEU A 128 -115.86 41.89 -88.77
CA LEU A 128 -114.47 41.66 -89.22
C LEU A 128 -113.52 42.76 -88.74
N GLN A 129 -113.96 44.03 -88.70
CA GLN A 129 -113.18 45.13 -88.13
C GLN A 129 -112.96 44.94 -86.63
N GLN A 130 -113.99 44.57 -85.89
CA GLN A 130 -113.90 44.29 -84.46
C GLN A 130 -112.96 43.10 -84.19
N GLU A 131 -113.10 42.00 -84.93
CA GLU A 131 -112.21 40.83 -84.85
C GLU A 131 -110.76 41.22 -85.14
N SER A 132 -110.50 41.97 -86.22
CA SER A 132 -109.15 42.43 -86.56
C SER A 132 -108.54 43.32 -85.47
N GLN A 133 -109.36 44.14 -84.79
CA GLN A 133 -108.92 45.00 -83.69
C GLN A 133 -108.63 44.20 -82.42
N GLU A 134 -109.47 43.20 -82.11
CA GLU A 134 -109.27 42.29 -80.99
C GLU A 134 -108.02 41.42 -81.18
N GLU A 135 -107.77 40.91 -82.39
CA GLU A 135 -106.55 40.19 -82.79
C GLU A 135 -105.31 41.09 -82.71
N TYR A 136 -105.40 42.34 -83.16
CA TYR A 136 -104.30 43.31 -83.01
C TYR A 136 -104.00 43.58 -81.52
N GLN A 137 -105.03 43.74 -80.69
CA GLN A 137 -104.85 43.92 -79.25
C GLN A 137 -104.33 42.65 -78.55
N ALA A 138 -104.74 41.46 -78.99
CA ALA A 138 -104.21 40.18 -78.51
C ALA A 138 -102.73 40.03 -78.87
N SER A 139 -102.38 40.27 -80.14
CA SER A 139 -101.00 40.27 -80.63
C SER A 139 -100.13 41.28 -79.89
N ARG A 140 -100.64 42.50 -79.62
CA ARG A 140 -99.93 43.50 -78.82
C ARG A 140 -99.69 43.04 -77.39
N ARG A 141 -100.67 42.40 -76.75
CA ARG A 141 -100.53 41.83 -75.40
C ARG A 141 -99.52 40.68 -75.40
N GLU A 142 -99.51 39.83 -76.42
CA GLU A 142 -98.52 38.75 -76.57
C GLU A 142 -97.12 39.29 -76.80
N VAL A 143 -96.94 40.31 -77.64
CA VAL A 143 -95.64 40.97 -77.82
C VAL A 143 -95.14 41.57 -76.51
N MET A 144 -96.00 42.20 -75.71
CA MET A 144 -95.60 42.69 -74.38
C MET A 144 -95.18 41.52 -73.47
N LYS A 145 -95.97 40.45 -73.38
CA LYS A 145 -95.60 39.25 -72.61
C LYS A 145 -94.28 38.63 -73.05
N LEU A 146 -94.02 38.57 -74.35
CA LEU A 146 -92.78 38.03 -74.90
C LEU A 146 -91.58 38.94 -74.62
N ARG A 147 -91.76 40.27 -74.67
CA ARG A 147 -90.73 41.23 -74.27
C ARG A 147 -90.39 41.13 -72.79
N ASP A 148 -91.40 41.03 -71.93
CA ASP A 148 -91.21 40.86 -70.49
C ASP A 148 -90.46 39.54 -70.20
N ARG A 149 -90.87 38.44 -70.86
CA ARG A 149 -90.16 37.14 -70.76
C ARG A 149 -88.72 37.20 -71.27
N LEU A 150 -88.47 37.90 -72.38
CA LEU A 150 -87.11 38.08 -72.91
C LEU A 150 -86.24 38.90 -71.96
N GLN A 151 -86.78 39.99 -71.40
CA GLN A 151 -86.07 40.82 -70.43
C GLN A 151 -85.77 40.04 -69.15
N GLN A 152 -86.73 39.26 -68.66
CA GLN A 152 -86.54 38.38 -67.52
C GLN A 152 -85.44 37.34 -67.81
N ALA A 153 -85.46 36.69 -68.98
CA ALA A 153 -84.42 35.73 -69.36
C ALA A 153 -83.03 36.38 -69.47
N TYR A 154 -82.93 37.65 -69.87
CA TYR A 154 -81.66 38.39 -69.86
C TYR A 154 -81.17 38.67 -68.45
N GLN A 155 -82.07 39.09 -67.54
CA GLN A 155 -81.75 39.31 -66.13
C GLN A 155 -81.27 38.00 -65.48
N GLU A 156 -82.02 36.91 -65.63
CA GLU A 156 -81.65 35.58 -65.13
C GLU A 156 -80.29 35.11 -65.69
N ARG A 157 -80.02 35.36 -66.97
CA ARG A 157 -78.71 35.04 -67.58
C ARG A 157 -77.57 35.86 -66.96
N ASP A 158 -77.79 37.15 -66.75
CA ASP A 158 -76.74 38.02 -66.21
C ASP A 158 -76.51 37.74 -64.72
N GLU A 159 -77.56 37.46 -63.95
CA GLU A 159 -77.48 36.92 -62.59
C GLU A 159 -76.67 35.61 -62.57
N ALA A 160 -77.03 34.62 -63.40
CA ALA A 160 -76.29 33.37 -63.51
C ALA A 160 -74.82 33.58 -63.91
N ARG A 161 -74.50 34.58 -64.74
CA ARG A 161 -73.10 34.92 -65.08
C ARG A 161 -72.35 35.47 -63.87
N THR A 162 -72.96 36.36 -63.09
CA THR A 162 -72.35 36.88 -61.87
C THR A 162 -72.15 35.77 -60.84
N GLU A 163 -73.11 34.84 -60.70
CA GLU A 163 -72.97 33.68 -59.84
C GLU A 163 -71.84 32.76 -60.29
N VAL A 164 -71.71 32.48 -61.59
CA VAL A 164 -70.61 31.68 -62.14
C VAL A 164 -69.26 32.36 -61.90
N GLN A 165 -69.16 33.69 -62.01
CA GLN A 165 -67.94 34.43 -61.70
C GLN A 165 -67.59 34.34 -60.21
N MET A 166 -68.57 34.60 -59.33
CA MET A 166 -68.40 34.47 -57.88
C MET A 166 -67.97 33.05 -57.48
N LEU A 167 -68.62 32.03 -58.05
CA LEU A 167 -68.22 30.64 -57.84
C LEU A 167 -66.82 30.36 -58.38
N GLY A 168 -66.47 30.90 -59.54
CA GLY A 168 -65.11 30.83 -60.10
C GLY A 168 -64.06 31.38 -59.14
N GLU A 169 -64.25 32.61 -58.64
CA GLU A 169 -63.35 33.24 -57.65
C GLU A 169 -63.25 32.41 -56.36
N THR A 170 -64.38 31.91 -55.85
CA THR A 170 -64.37 31.07 -54.64
C THR A 170 -63.62 29.75 -54.86
N VAL A 171 -63.72 29.15 -56.05
CA VAL A 171 -62.97 27.95 -56.42
C VAL A 171 -61.49 28.27 -56.55
N GLU A 172 -61.11 29.38 -57.17
CA GLU A 172 -59.72 29.81 -57.26
C GLU A 172 -59.11 30.01 -55.86
N VAL A 173 -59.79 30.73 -54.98
CA VAL A 173 -59.36 30.93 -53.58
C VAL A 173 -59.28 29.58 -52.84
N ALA A 174 -60.27 28.70 -53.00
CA ALA A 174 -60.25 27.37 -52.38
C ALA A 174 -59.11 26.50 -52.92
N THR A 175 -58.79 26.58 -54.22
CA THR A 175 -57.67 25.85 -54.82
C THR A 175 -56.32 26.38 -54.34
N ALA A 176 -56.15 27.71 -54.23
CA ALA A 176 -54.96 28.33 -53.66
C ALA A 176 -54.77 27.88 -52.20
N ALA A 177 -55.81 27.98 -51.36
CA ALA A 177 -55.76 27.50 -49.98
C ALA A 177 -55.44 26.01 -49.88
N LYS A 178 -55.98 25.16 -50.78
CA LYS A 178 -55.65 23.74 -50.85
C LYS A 178 -54.17 23.51 -51.20
N MET A 179 -53.60 24.33 -52.09
CA MET A 179 -52.17 24.27 -52.42
C MET A 179 -51.30 24.67 -51.23
N ASP A 180 -51.65 25.75 -50.51
CA ASP A 180 -50.92 26.20 -49.31
C ASP A 180 -50.95 25.14 -48.21
N VAL A 181 -52.11 24.54 -47.95
CA VAL A 181 -52.24 23.41 -47.00
C VAL A 181 -51.39 22.22 -47.45
N ALA A 182 -51.32 21.93 -48.75
CA ALA A 182 -50.49 20.85 -49.28
C ALA A 182 -48.98 21.14 -49.14
N LEU A 183 -48.56 22.40 -49.29
CA LEU A 183 -47.17 22.83 -49.04
C LEU A 183 -46.83 22.74 -47.57
N ALA A 184 -47.66 23.29 -46.67
CA ALA A 184 -47.49 23.17 -45.22
C ALA A 184 -47.42 21.70 -44.78
N ALA A 185 -48.23 20.82 -45.37
CA ALA A 185 -48.18 19.39 -45.09
C ALA A 185 -46.86 18.72 -45.55
N LYS A 186 -46.22 19.21 -46.62
CA LYS A 186 -44.90 18.73 -47.06
C LYS A 186 -43.79 19.22 -46.13
N GLU A 187 -43.83 20.49 -45.73
CA GLU A 187 -42.88 21.07 -44.77
C GLU A 187 -42.95 20.34 -43.42
N LEU A 188 -44.16 20.08 -42.90
CA LEU A 188 -44.34 19.30 -41.69
C LEU A 188 -43.79 17.87 -41.80
N LYS A 189 -43.85 17.24 -42.99
CA LYS A 189 -43.23 15.93 -43.23
C LYS A 189 -41.70 16.01 -43.16
N ILE A 190 -41.10 17.06 -43.73
CA ILE A 190 -39.64 17.29 -43.66
C ILE A 190 -39.22 17.50 -42.21
N VAL A 191 -39.88 18.41 -41.49
CA VAL A 191 -39.59 18.68 -40.08
C VAL A 191 -39.77 17.41 -39.23
N LYS A 192 -40.81 16.61 -39.48
CA LYS A 192 -41.00 15.32 -38.80
C LYS A 192 -39.82 14.37 -39.04
N LEU A 193 -39.33 14.28 -40.27
CA LEU A 193 -38.18 13.42 -40.60
C LEU A 193 -36.91 13.90 -39.89
N GLU A 194 -36.63 15.20 -39.93
CA GLU A 194 -35.48 15.80 -39.23
C GLU A 194 -35.56 15.59 -37.73
N MET A 195 -36.73 15.78 -37.12
CA MET A 195 -36.94 15.52 -35.69
C MET A 195 -36.76 14.02 -35.37
N SER A 196 -37.25 13.13 -36.23
CA SER A 196 -37.06 11.68 -36.04
C SER A 196 -35.59 11.26 -36.13
N GLN A 197 -34.83 11.87 -37.04
CA GLN A 197 -33.39 11.65 -37.17
C GLN A 197 -32.64 12.16 -35.93
N LYS A 198 -32.94 13.37 -35.47
CA LYS A 198 -32.38 13.92 -34.21
C LYS A 198 -32.71 13.05 -33.00
N LEU A 199 -33.92 12.48 -32.94
CA LEU A 199 -34.30 11.55 -31.87
C LEU A 199 -33.48 10.25 -31.92
N ILE A 200 -33.14 9.74 -33.11
CA ILE A 200 -32.26 8.57 -33.26
C ILE A 200 -30.85 8.92 -32.81
N GLU A 201 -30.31 10.06 -33.24
CA GLU A 201 -28.97 10.54 -32.86
C GLU A 201 -28.85 10.74 -31.34
N MET A 202 -29.83 11.40 -30.70
CA MET A 202 -29.84 11.55 -29.24
C MET A 202 -29.94 10.20 -28.52
N LYS A 203 -30.76 9.27 -29.02
CA LYS A 203 -30.84 7.91 -28.44
C LYS A 203 -29.51 7.18 -28.52
N GLU A 204 -28.79 7.33 -29.63
CA GLU A 204 -27.48 6.73 -29.80
C GLU A 204 -26.42 7.38 -28.89
N GLN A 205 -26.42 8.70 -28.77
CA GLN A 205 -25.56 9.41 -27.82
C GLN A 205 -25.83 8.98 -26.38
N MET A 206 -27.11 8.85 -25.98
CA MET A 206 -27.45 8.36 -24.64
C MET A 206 -26.94 6.92 -24.41
N ARG A 207 -27.01 6.04 -25.43
CA ARG A 207 -26.44 4.70 -25.32
C ARG A 207 -24.93 4.72 -25.17
N GLN A 208 -24.24 5.56 -25.93
CA GLN A 208 -22.78 5.70 -25.86
C GLN A 208 -22.34 6.27 -24.52
N GLU A 209 -23.04 7.29 -23.99
CA GLU A 209 -22.75 7.84 -22.67
C GLU A 209 -23.05 6.84 -21.55
N SER A 210 -24.13 6.06 -21.66
CA SER A 210 -24.39 4.95 -20.71
C SER A 210 -23.26 3.93 -20.75
N ALA A 211 -22.82 3.50 -21.93
CA ALA A 211 -21.72 2.54 -22.08
C ALA A 211 -20.40 3.07 -21.51
N ARG A 212 -20.06 4.34 -21.79
CA ARG A 212 -18.88 5.01 -21.21
C ARG A 212 -18.99 5.13 -19.69
N SER A 213 -20.17 5.42 -19.18
CA SER A 213 -20.42 5.47 -17.73
C SER A 213 -20.23 4.10 -17.09
N ASP A 214 -20.70 3.03 -17.73
CA ASP A 214 -20.52 1.65 -17.25
C ASP A 214 -19.03 1.25 -17.28
N GLU A 215 -18.32 1.54 -18.36
CA GLU A 215 -16.86 1.34 -18.47
C GLU A 215 -16.10 2.12 -17.41
N ALA A 216 -16.48 3.38 -17.15
CA ALA A 216 -15.89 4.20 -16.10
C ALA A 216 -16.14 3.60 -14.70
N MET A 217 -17.34 3.10 -14.42
CA MET A 217 -17.65 2.42 -13.17
C MET A 217 -16.81 1.15 -12.97
N VAL A 218 -16.64 0.34 -14.03
CA VAL A 218 -15.77 -0.85 -13.99
C VAL A 218 -14.33 -0.43 -13.69
N SER A 219 -13.78 0.55 -14.43
CA SER A 219 -12.41 1.04 -14.21
C SER A 219 -12.21 1.60 -12.80
N HIS A 220 -13.22 2.28 -12.24
CA HIS A 220 -13.18 2.81 -10.89
C HIS A 220 -13.17 1.67 -9.85
N SER A 221 -13.98 0.62 -10.06
CA SER A 221 -14.00 -0.55 -9.18
C SER A 221 -12.67 -1.31 -9.17
N GLU A 222 -12.02 -1.45 -10.33
CA GLU A 222 -10.69 -2.06 -10.44
C GLU A 222 -9.62 -1.22 -9.73
N LEU A 223 -9.71 0.11 -9.82
CA LEU A 223 -8.79 1.01 -9.14
C LEU A 223 -8.96 0.93 -7.62
N LEU A 224 -10.20 0.89 -7.12
CA LEU A 224 -10.47 0.68 -5.69
C LEU A 224 -9.91 -0.65 -5.21
N GLN A 225 -10.09 -1.74 -5.96
CA GLN A 225 -9.50 -3.03 -5.62
C GLN A 225 -7.97 -2.97 -5.53
N ARG A 226 -7.30 -2.29 -6.48
CA ARG A 226 -5.84 -2.09 -6.44
C ARG A 226 -5.39 -1.27 -5.23
N VAL A 227 -6.16 -0.24 -4.86
CA VAL A 227 -5.88 0.56 -3.66
C VAL A 227 -6.01 -0.30 -2.40
N GLU A 228 -7.07 -1.12 -2.28
CA GLU A 228 -7.24 -2.04 -1.16
C GLU A 228 -6.12 -3.09 -1.06
N GLU A 229 -5.65 -3.61 -2.20
CA GLU A 229 -4.51 -4.53 -2.25
C GLU A 229 -3.21 -3.84 -1.79
N MET A 230 -2.98 -2.60 -2.24
CA MET A 230 -1.83 -1.79 -1.79
C MET A 230 -1.90 -1.49 -0.29
N GLU A 231 -3.08 -1.12 0.23
CA GLU A 231 -3.29 -0.88 1.67
C GLU A 231 -2.96 -2.13 2.49
N ARG A 232 -3.39 -3.32 2.04
CA ARG A 232 -3.02 -4.59 2.68
C ARG A 232 -1.51 -4.81 2.70
N VAL A 233 -0.81 -4.54 1.60
CA VAL A 233 0.66 -4.66 1.54
C VAL A 233 1.33 -3.66 2.49
N VAL A 234 0.92 -2.40 2.47
CA VAL A 234 1.47 -1.35 3.36
C VAL A 234 1.27 -1.72 4.83
N GLU A 235 0.12 -2.29 5.19
CA GLU A 235 -0.15 -2.71 6.56
C GLU A 235 0.71 -3.93 6.97
N MET A 236 0.99 -4.85 6.05
CA MET A 236 1.93 -5.95 6.29
C MET A 236 3.37 -5.46 6.47
N GLU A 237 3.83 -4.51 5.64
CA GLU A 237 5.15 -3.88 5.77
C GLU A 237 5.28 -3.12 7.10
N ARG A 238 4.24 -2.40 7.54
CA ARG A 238 4.22 -1.76 8.86
C ARG A 238 4.40 -2.76 10.00
N ARG A 239 3.73 -3.92 9.93
CA ARG A 239 3.88 -4.99 10.94
C ARG A 239 5.30 -5.55 10.93
N GLN A 240 5.89 -5.78 9.76
CA GLN A 240 7.28 -6.23 9.64
C GLN A 240 8.26 -5.20 10.21
N ALA A 241 8.05 -3.92 9.95
CA ALA A 241 8.88 -2.85 10.50
C ALA A 241 8.80 -2.78 12.05
N LEU A 242 7.62 -3.03 12.63
CA LEU A 242 7.46 -3.13 14.09
C LEU A 242 8.20 -4.35 14.67
N LEU A 243 8.13 -5.50 14.00
CA LEU A 243 8.88 -6.70 14.39
C LEU A 243 10.39 -6.45 14.34
N LEU A 244 10.90 -5.91 13.24
CA LEU A 244 12.31 -5.56 13.09
C LEU A 244 12.76 -4.55 14.16
N ARG A 245 11.91 -3.57 14.50
CA ARG A 245 12.21 -2.64 15.59
C ARG A 245 12.32 -3.34 16.94
N SER A 246 11.42 -4.28 17.22
CA SER A 246 11.48 -5.12 18.43
C SER A 246 12.75 -5.97 18.46
N ASP A 247 13.10 -6.62 17.35
CA ASP A 247 14.31 -7.45 17.24
C ASP A 247 15.57 -6.62 17.45
N CYS A 248 15.63 -5.42 16.85
CA CYS A 248 16.73 -4.47 17.07
C CYS A 248 16.85 -4.07 18.55
N GLN A 249 15.73 -3.86 19.26
CA GLN A 249 15.75 -3.56 20.70
C GLN A 249 16.28 -4.74 21.52
N VAL A 250 15.82 -5.96 21.21
CA VAL A 250 16.30 -7.19 21.87
C VAL A 250 17.79 -7.37 21.65
N LEU A 251 18.26 -7.24 20.40
CA LEU A 251 19.68 -7.33 20.06
C LEU A 251 20.49 -6.24 20.77
N GLN A 252 19.97 -5.01 20.87
CA GLN A 252 20.64 -3.93 21.59
C GLN A 252 20.82 -4.25 23.08
N VAL A 253 19.78 -4.78 23.74
CA VAL A 253 19.87 -5.25 25.14
C VAL A 253 20.86 -6.40 25.25
N GLN A 254 20.85 -7.35 24.32
CA GLN A 254 21.77 -8.49 24.35
C GLN A 254 23.23 -8.09 24.13
N VAL A 255 23.49 -7.11 23.26
CA VAL A 255 24.82 -6.52 23.09
C VAL A 255 25.26 -5.82 24.38
N GLN A 256 24.38 -5.07 25.05
CA GLN A 256 24.71 -4.44 26.33
C GLN A 256 25.04 -5.46 27.41
N VAL A 257 24.24 -6.53 27.54
CA VAL A 257 24.50 -7.62 28.50
C VAL A 257 25.83 -8.31 28.18
N SER A 258 26.12 -8.57 26.90
CA SER A 258 27.39 -9.19 26.48
C SER A 258 28.59 -8.28 26.76
N GLN A 259 28.46 -6.96 26.56
CA GLN A 259 29.49 -5.99 26.92
C GLN A 259 29.74 -5.95 28.43
N GLN A 260 28.68 -6.01 29.24
CA GLN A 260 28.79 -6.05 30.69
C GLN A 260 29.50 -7.33 31.17
N GLN A 261 29.12 -8.49 30.62
CA GLN A 261 29.80 -9.76 30.90
C GLN A 261 31.28 -9.73 30.50
N LEU A 262 31.60 -9.15 29.34
CA LEU A 262 32.98 -8.99 28.90
C LEU A 262 33.80 -8.13 29.88
N GLU A 263 33.20 -7.06 30.42
CA GLU A 263 33.88 -6.21 31.39
C GLU A 263 34.10 -6.95 32.72
N GLU A 264 33.11 -7.71 33.21
CA GLU A 264 33.27 -8.58 34.39
C GLU A 264 34.39 -9.62 34.19
N GLU A 265 34.48 -10.24 33.00
CA GLU A 265 35.55 -11.18 32.69
C GLU A 265 36.92 -10.52 32.59
N LYS A 266 37.01 -9.29 32.06
CA LYS A 266 38.26 -8.51 32.11
C LYS A 266 38.66 -8.20 33.55
N ASP A 267 37.70 -7.87 34.42
CA ASP A 267 37.96 -7.58 35.82
C ASP A 267 38.48 -8.82 36.55
N ARG A 268 37.85 -9.99 36.31
CA ARG A 268 38.36 -11.29 36.79
C ARG A 268 39.75 -11.59 36.25
N GLY A 269 40.00 -11.29 34.97
CA GLY A 269 41.31 -11.41 34.34
C GLY A 269 42.37 -10.58 35.05
N ARG A 270 42.08 -9.31 35.36
CA ARG A 270 42.99 -8.43 36.12
C ARG A 270 43.26 -8.97 37.53
N GLN A 271 42.24 -9.45 38.24
CA GLN A 271 42.41 -10.06 39.57
C GLN A 271 43.32 -11.30 39.52
N LEU A 272 43.16 -12.15 38.50
CA LEU A 272 44.03 -13.31 38.31
C LEU A 272 45.47 -12.91 37.95
N GLU A 273 45.66 -11.87 37.13
CA GLU A 273 46.98 -11.33 36.83
C GLU A 273 47.68 -10.78 38.09
N GLU A 274 46.96 -10.04 38.94
CA GLU A 274 47.45 -9.58 40.25
C GLU A 274 47.87 -10.77 41.13
N HIS A 275 47.01 -11.79 41.27
CA HIS A 275 47.37 -13.00 42.01
C HIS A 275 48.58 -13.75 41.42
N CYS A 276 48.71 -13.81 40.09
CA CYS A 276 49.88 -14.39 39.44
C CYS A 276 51.14 -13.58 39.73
N GLN A 277 51.03 -12.26 39.77
CA GLN A 277 52.13 -11.37 40.10
C GLN A 277 52.56 -11.54 41.56
N ASP A 278 51.61 -11.59 42.50
CA ASP A 278 51.87 -11.88 43.92
C ASP A 278 52.59 -13.23 44.09
N LEU A 279 52.11 -14.27 43.40
CA LEU A 279 52.74 -15.60 43.44
C LEU A 279 54.16 -15.59 42.85
N LYS A 280 54.41 -14.84 41.77
CA LYS A 280 55.76 -14.66 41.22
C LYS A 280 56.66 -13.97 42.22
N GLU A 281 56.20 -12.91 42.87
CA GLU A 281 56.96 -12.19 43.89
C GLU A 281 57.25 -13.08 45.10
N GLN A 282 56.26 -13.86 45.58
CA GLN A 282 56.47 -14.85 46.63
C GLN A 282 57.48 -15.93 46.24
N THR A 283 57.44 -16.39 44.98
CA THR A 283 58.40 -17.37 44.47
C THR A 283 59.81 -16.77 44.42
N ALA A 284 59.95 -15.54 43.93
CA ALA A 284 61.23 -14.82 43.93
C ALA A 284 61.79 -14.60 45.36
N MET A 285 60.93 -14.25 46.32
CA MET A 285 61.31 -14.16 47.74
C MET A 285 61.75 -15.51 48.32
N LYS A 286 61.06 -16.61 47.96
CA LYS A 286 61.47 -17.96 48.37
C LYS A 286 62.81 -18.34 47.74
N ASP A 287 63.03 -18.02 46.46
CA ASP A 287 64.28 -18.30 45.76
C ASP A 287 65.46 -17.49 46.33
N SER A 288 65.23 -16.23 46.73
CA SER A 288 66.24 -15.43 47.42
C SER A 288 66.58 -16.02 48.79
N LEU A 289 65.56 -16.41 49.58
CA LEU A 289 65.76 -17.07 50.86
C LEU A 289 66.50 -18.42 50.72
N VAL A 290 66.13 -19.24 49.73
CA VAL A 290 66.84 -20.49 49.43
C VAL A 290 68.30 -20.21 49.06
N SER A 291 68.56 -19.15 48.30
CA SER A 291 69.92 -18.73 47.95
C SER A 291 70.71 -18.30 49.18
N GLU A 292 70.12 -17.50 50.07
CA GLU A 292 70.70 -17.12 51.37
C GLU A 292 71.02 -18.36 52.22
N LEU A 293 70.03 -19.23 52.47
CA LEU A 293 70.21 -20.47 53.21
C LEU A 293 71.28 -21.38 52.58
N LYS A 294 71.40 -21.41 51.26
CA LYS A 294 72.44 -22.16 50.55
C LYS A 294 73.83 -21.56 50.80
N THR A 295 73.95 -20.23 50.89
CA THR A 295 75.22 -19.57 51.26
C THR A 295 75.58 -19.81 52.71
N GLU A 296 74.63 -19.72 53.64
CA GLU A 296 74.83 -20.01 55.06
C GLU A 296 75.24 -21.47 55.27
N LEU A 297 74.55 -22.41 54.63
CA LEU A 297 74.90 -23.83 54.69
C LEU A 297 76.31 -24.08 54.17
N LYS A 298 76.73 -23.40 53.09
CA LYS A 298 78.12 -23.49 52.59
C LYS A 298 79.12 -22.91 53.58
N ALA A 299 78.81 -21.75 54.16
CA ALA A 299 79.65 -21.10 55.18
C ALA A 299 79.82 -22.03 56.38
N GLU A 300 78.74 -22.64 56.87
CA GLU A 300 78.80 -23.49 58.06
C GLU A 300 79.45 -24.84 57.78
N ARG A 301 79.25 -25.42 56.58
CA ARG A 301 80.07 -26.55 56.11
C ARG A 301 81.56 -26.20 56.12
N SER A 302 81.94 -25.02 55.60
CA SER A 302 83.35 -24.60 55.59
C SER A 302 83.92 -24.39 57.00
N ARG A 303 83.10 -23.89 57.93
CA ARG A 303 83.46 -23.73 59.33
C ARG A 303 83.68 -25.08 60.02
N VAL A 304 82.76 -26.03 59.83
CA VAL A 304 82.89 -27.39 60.37
C VAL A 304 84.12 -28.10 59.79
N VAL A 305 84.39 -27.96 58.49
CA VAL A 305 85.60 -28.52 57.88
C VAL A 305 86.87 -27.91 58.50
N LYS A 306 86.93 -26.60 58.71
CA LYS A 306 88.06 -25.97 59.41
C LYS A 306 88.22 -26.50 60.84
N GLN A 307 87.13 -26.65 61.58
CA GLN A 307 87.17 -27.23 62.93
C GLN A 307 87.66 -28.67 62.93
N LEU A 308 87.25 -29.49 61.96
CA LEU A 308 87.75 -30.86 61.81
C LEU A 308 89.24 -30.86 61.47
N GLN A 309 89.71 -30.01 60.56
CA GLN A 309 91.14 -29.86 60.24
C GLN A 309 91.96 -29.45 61.47
N GLU A 310 91.46 -28.54 62.31
CA GLU A 310 92.11 -28.16 63.57
C GLU A 310 92.16 -29.33 64.55
N ARG A 311 91.09 -30.12 64.68
CA ARG A 311 91.06 -31.33 65.51
C ARG A 311 92.04 -32.38 65.00
N ASP A 312 92.13 -32.59 63.70
CA ASP A 312 93.07 -33.53 63.09
C ASP A 312 94.52 -33.09 63.35
N LEU A 313 94.85 -31.81 63.22
CA LEU A 313 96.16 -31.27 63.59
C LEU A 313 96.48 -31.47 65.08
N GLN A 314 95.50 -31.27 65.96
CA GLN A 314 95.64 -31.54 67.40
C GLN A 314 95.90 -33.03 67.67
N LEU A 315 95.18 -33.92 66.99
CA LEU A 315 95.38 -35.37 67.10
C LEU A 315 96.75 -35.80 66.56
N GLU A 316 97.21 -35.22 65.45
CA GLU A 316 98.56 -35.49 64.94
C GLU A 316 99.65 -35.01 65.90
N ALA A 317 99.50 -33.82 66.49
CA ALA A 317 100.43 -33.32 67.50
C ALA A 317 100.48 -34.25 68.72
N ALA A 318 99.32 -34.69 69.21
CA ALA A 318 99.24 -35.67 70.29
C ALA A 318 99.93 -37.00 69.93
N ARG A 319 99.71 -37.52 68.71
CA ARG A 319 100.38 -38.72 68.20
C ARG A 319 101.90 -38.55 68.17
N ARG A 320 102.42 -37.41 67.68
CA ARG A 320 103.87 -37.12 67.67
C ARG A 320 104.44 -37.08 69.09
N ASN A 321 103.74 -36.44 70.05
CA ASN A 321 104.17 -36.39 71.45
C ASN A 321 104.26 -37.80 72.07
N ILE A 322 103.22 -38.62 71.91
CA ILE A 322 103.23 -40.00 72.39
C ILE A 322 104.40 -40.79 71.77
N GLN A 323 104.67 -40.58 70.48
CA GLN A 323 105.78 -41.22 69.79
C GLN A 323 107.15 -40.78 70.33
N THR A 324 107.32 -39.50 70.68
CA THR A 324 108.55 -39.01 71.32
C THR A 324 108.74 -39.55 72.73
N GLU A 325 107.68 -39.60 73.55
CA GLU A 325 107.72 -40.17 74.90
C GLU A 325 108.07 -41.66 74.86
N LEU A 326 107.50 -42.40 73.90
CA LEU A 326 107.86 -43.80 73.69
C LEU A 326 109.34 -43.97 73.32
N HIS A 327 109.89 -43.08 72.49
CA HIS A 327 111.30 -43.12 72.12
C HIS A 327 112.22 -42.86 73.32
N VAL A 328 111.89 -41.87 74.17
CA VAL A 328 112.60 -41.57 75.42
C VAL A 328 112.57 -42.77 76.37
N ALA A 329 111.40 -43.38 76.57
CA ALA A 329 111.26 -44.56 77.42
C ALA A 329 112.07 -45.76 76.92
N LEU A 330 112.17 -45.95 75.59
CA LEU A 330 113.00 -46.99 75.00
C LEU A 330 114.50 -46.72 75.22
N THR A 331 114.97 -45.48 75.09
CA THR A 331 116.37 -45.12 75.40
C THR A 331 116.69 -45.32 76.88
N ASP A 332 115.77 -44.95 77.78
CA ASP A 332 115.95 -45.15 79.22
C ASP A 332 116.04 -46.64 79.55
N LYS A 333 115.18 -47.48 78.94
CA LYS A 333 115.23 -48.94 79.08
C LYS A 333 116.59 -49.52 78.69
N VAL A 334 117.16 -49.09 77.56
CA VAL A 334 118.50 -49.56 77.11
C VAL A 334 119.59 -49.14 78.09
N SER A 335 119.51 -47.91 78.62
CA SER A 335 120.47 -47.42 79.62
C SER A 335 120.42 -48.22 80.94
N LEU A 336 119.23 -48.68 81.34
CA LEU A 336 119.03 -49.51 82.53
C LEU A 336 119.54 -50.93 82.31
N GLN A 337 119.36 -51.50 81.11
CA GLN A 337 119.93 -52.81 80.75
C GLN A 337 121.46 -52.81 80.86
N LEU A 338 122.13 -51.77 80.37
CA LEU A 338 123.58 -51.64 80.44
C LEU A 338 124.10 -51.57 81.89
N LYS A 339 123.34 -50.91 82.79
CA LYS A 339 123.68 -50.85 84.22
C LYS A 339 123.47 -52.20 84.92
N LEU A 340 122.47 -52.97 84.50
CA LEU A 340 122.17 -54.29 85.05
C LEU A 340 123.29 -55.29 84.70
N GLU A 341 123.73 -55.29 83.45
CA GLU A 341 124.84 -56.13 82.95
C GLU A 341 126.14 -55.85 83.72
N LYS A 342 126.41 -54.57 84.02
CA LYS A 342 127.57 -54.15 84.82
C LYS A 342 127.53 -54.66 86.27
N LEU A 343 126.34 -54.71 86.88
CA LEU A 343 126.14 -55.25 88.23
C LEU A 343 126.26 -56.78 88.26
N GLU A 344 125.84 -57.46 87.20
CA GLU A 344 126.00 -58.91 87.05
C GLU A 344 127.48 -59.30 86.97
N ASP A 345 128.30 -58.55 86.22
CA ASP A 345 129.76 -58.72 86.15
C ASP A 345 130.45 -58.52 87.51
N GLU A 346 130.05 -57.50 88.27
CA GLU A 346 130.57 -57.24 89.63
C GLU A 346 130.20 -58.36 90.61
N HIS A 347 129.00 -58.93 90.48
CA HIS A 347 128.56 -60.04 91.34
C HIS A 347 129.35 -61.34 91.05
N ALA A 348 129.63 -61.63 89.77
CA ALA A 348 130.45 -62.78 89.39
C ALA A 348 131.87 -62.72 89.98
N GLN A 349 132.48 -61.53 90.03
CA GLN A 349 133.80 -61.33 90.64
C GLN A 349 133.80 -61.56 92.16
N LEU A 350 132.74 -61.16 92.86
CA LEU A 350 132.60 -61.38 94.30
C LEU A 350 132.44 -62.87 94.65
N VAL A 351 131.66 -63.61 93.84
CA VAL A 351 131.47 -65.06 94.03
C VAL A 351 132.79 -65.82 93.85
N GLN A 352 133.61 -65.44 92.85
CA GLN A 352 134.90 -66.09 92.61
C GLN A 352 135.89 -65.89 93.78
N ARG A 353 135.94 -64.68 94.36
CA ARG A 353 136.77 -64.35 95.54
C ARG A 353 136.33 -65.07 96.82
N SER A 354 135.03 -65.35 96.95
CA SER A 354 134.48 -66.11 98.08
C SER A 354 134.89 -67.58 98.04
N SER A 355 134.87 -68.22 96.85
CA SER A 355 135.21 -69.64 96.72
C SER A 355 136.68 -69.96 97.08
N THR A 356 137.62 -69.08 96.72
CA THR A 356 139.05 -69.27 97.01
C THR A 356 139.38 -69.11 98.50
N ALA A 357 138.65 -68.24 99.20
CA ALA A 357 138.75 -68.10 100.65
C ALA A 357 138.20 -69.34 101.38
N GLN A 358 137.16 -69.98 100.85
CA GLN A 358 136.58 -71.20 101.41
C GLN A 358 137.54 -72.40 101.30
N GLU A 359 138.22 -72.59 100.17
CA GLU A 359 139.16 -73.71 99.94
C GLU A 359 140.40 -73.67 100.85
N THR A 360 140.91 -72.47 101.17
CA THR A 360 142.05 -72.31 102.10
C THR A 360 141.69 -72.60 103.56
N ALA A 361 140.42 -72.42 103.95
CA ALA A 361 139.93 -72.75 105.29
C ALA A 361 139.68 -74.24 105.50
N VAL A 362 139.23 -74.97 104.47
CA VAL A 362 139.00 -76.44 104.53
C VAL A 362 140.33 -77.19 104.68
N THR A 363 141.36 -76.79 103.93
CA THR A 363 142.68 -77.42 103.99
C THR A 363 143.39 -77.25 105.35
N GLN A 364 143.16 -76.14 106.06
CA GLN A 364 143.67 -75.94 107.43
C GLN A 364 142.93 -76.78 108.49
N ARG A 365 141.64 -77.09 108.26
CA ARG A 365 140.80 -77.86 109.18
C ARG A 365 141.12 -79.35 109.15
N GLU A 366 141.36 -79.91 107.97
CA GLU A 366 141.72 -81.33 107.77
C GLU A 366 143.07 -81.69 108.42
N LEU A 367 144.03 -80.76 108.44
CA LEU A 367 145.36 -80.96 109.04
C LEU A 367 145.31 -81.13 110.58
N LEU A 368 144.37 -80.42 111.23
CA LEU A 368 144.18 -80.46 112.68
C LEU A 368 143.48 -81.76 113.13
N GLU A 369 142.51 -82.25 112.35
CA GLU A 369 141.77 -83.48 112.67
C GLU A 369 142.66 -84.74 112.53
N GLN A 370 143.58 -84.76 111.55
CA GLN A 370 144.57 -85.85 111.41
C GLN A 370 145.54 -85.94 112.61
N THR A 371 145.86 -84.81 113.25
CA THR A 371 146.79 -84.76 114.39
C THR A 371 146.15 -85.31 115.68
N ILE A 372 144.85 -85.06 115.87
CA ILE A 372 144.08 -85.50 117.05
C ILE A 372 143.77 -87.01 117.00
N ALA A 373 143.51 -87.57 115.80
CA ALA A 373 143.25 -89.00 115.63
C ALA A 373 144.46 -89.87 115.99
N ARG A 374 145.67 -89.44 115.64
CA ARG A 374 146.93 -90.15 115.94
C ARG A 374 147.19 -90.26 117.45
N LEU A 375 147.04 -89.15 118.18
CA LEU A 375 147.27 -89.12 119.64
C LEU A 375 146.26 -89.96 120.44
N ARG A 376 145.04 -90.15 119.91
CA ARG A 376 144.03 -91.04 120.53
C ARG A 376 144.32 -92.52 120.33
N GLY A 377 145.06 -92.91 119.29
CA GLY A 377 145.47 -94.29 119.02
C GLY A 377 146.54 -94.78 119.99
N GLU A 378 147.55 -93.94 120.25
CA GLU A 378 148.70 -94.25 121.12
C GLU A 378 148.29 -94.43 122.60
N LEU A 379 147.25 -93.73 123.06
CA LEU A 379 146.75 -93.84 124.43
C LEU A 379 146.00 -95.17 124.70
N ASN A 380 145.43 -95.78 123.66
CA ASN A 380 144.62 -97.00 123.79
C ASN A 380 145.44 -98.28 123.70
N THR A 381 146.62 -98.25 123.07
CA THR A 381 147.55 -99.39 123.05
C THR A 381 148.24 -99.56 124.40
N ALA A 382 148.68 -98.47 125.03
CA ALA A 382 149.33 -98.52 126.36
C ALA A 382 148.41 -99.07 127.47
N LYS A 383 147.09 -98.80 127.41
CA LYS A 383 146.11 -99.35 128.37
C LYS A 383 145.87 -100.85 128.22
N LYS A 384 146.06 -101.42 127.02
CA LYS A 384 145.88 -102.88 126.80
C LYS A 384 147.08 -103.68 127.32
N GLU A 385 148.28 -103.10 127.29
CA GLU A 385 149.50 -103.71 127.82
C GLU A 385 149.48 -103.79 129.37
N GLU A 386 148.88 -102.81 130.04
CA GLU A 386 148.67 -102.81 131.50
C GLU A 386 147.78 -103.97 131.99
N ALA A 387 146.80 -104.39 131.18
CA ALA A 387 145.85 -105.45 131.53
C ALA A 387 146.43 -106.86 131.35
N ALA A 388 147.37 -107.05 130.41
CA ALA A 388 148.03 -108.33 130.17
C ALA A 388 149.05 -108.66 131.28
N MET A 389 149.82 -107.66 131.73
CA MET A 389 150.84 -107.83 132.79
C MET A 389 150.26 -108.22 134.16
N ARG A 390 148.98 -107.92 134.41
CA ARG A 390 148.27 -108.35 135.63
C ARG A 390 147.93 -109.84 135.64
N LYS A 391 147.83 -110.49 134.47
CA LYS A 391 147.43 -111.89 134.38
C LYS A 391 148.61 -112.85 134.53
N ASP A 392 149.81 -112.42 134.12
CA ASP A 392 151.02 -113.25 134.17
C ASP A 392 151.78 -113.15 135.51
N LEU A 393 151.72 -112.02 136.24
CA LEU A 393 152.35 -111.90 137.56
C LEU A 393 151.60 -112.68 138.67
N GLU A 394 150.28 -112.84 138.53
CA GLU A 394 149.47 -113.60 139.49
C GLU A 394 149.81 -115.12 139.45
N GLY A 395 150.45 -115.62 138.37
CA GLY A 395 151.02 -116.97 138.27
C GLY A 395 152.40 -117.10 138.93
N SER A 396 153.25 -116.07 138.85
CA SER A 396 154.52 -115.95 139.58
C SER A 396 154.33 -115.86 141.10
N LYS A 397 153.11 -115.55 141.55
CA LYS A 397 152.69 -115.52 142.95
C LYS A 397 152.71 -116.90 143.63
N HIS A 398 152.69 -118.02 142.89
CA HIS A 398 152.65 -119.38 143.47
C HIS A 398 154.02 -120.11 143.56
N GLU A 399 155.02 -119.78 142.73
CA GLU A 399 156.36 -120.42 142.81
C GLU A 399 157.33 -119.69 143.76
N LEU A 400 157.22 -118.36 143.93
CA LEU A 400 158.11 -117.62 144.85
C LEU A 400 157.71 -117.77 146.34
N CYS A 401 156.51 -118.29 146.63
CA CYS A 401 156.14 -118.75 147.98
C CYS A 401 156.98 -119.94 148.47
N LEU A 402 157.74 -120.64 147.61
CA LEU A 402 158.73 -121.64 148.04
C LEU A 402 160.12 -121.03 148.33
N VAL A 403 160.45 -119.88 147.73
CA VAL A 403 161.70 -119.11 147.98
C VAL A 403 161.61 -118.22 149.22
N VAL A 404 160.38 -117.87 149.63
CA VAL A 404 160.09 -117.29 150.95
C VAL A 404 160.68 -118.14 152.11
N THR A 405 160.85 -119.46 151.98
CA THR A 405 161.34 -120.29 153.11
C THR A 405 162.86 -120.53 153.19
N LYS A 406 163.66 -120.13 152.19
CA LYS A 406 165.14 -120.20 152.26
C LYS A 406 165.83 -118.84 152.41
N LEU A 407 165.19 -117.73 152.01
CA LEU A 407 165.75 -116.36 152.12
C LEU A 407 165.28 -115.57 153.35
N GLU A 408 164.28 -116.06 154.10
CA GLU A 408 164.12 -115.74 155.53
C GLU A 408 165.36 -116.12 156.38
N GLY A 409 166.36 -116.84 155.84
CA GLY A 409 167.65 -117.11 156.48
C GLY A 409 168.77 -116.10 156.17
N GLU A 410 168.60 -115.26 155.15
CA GLU A 410 169.60 -114.29 154.67
C GLU A 410 169.20 -112.82 154.94
N ARG A 411 168.58 -112.62 156.10
CA ARG A 411 169.30 -111.95 157.20
C ARG A 411 169.39 -110.43 157.05
N SER A 412 168.61 -109.69 157.85
CA SER A 412 168.98 -109.29 159.23
C SER A 412 170.30 -108.53 159.40
N SER A 413 170.97 -108.07 158.33
CA SER A 413 172.18 -107.24 158.43
C SER A 413 172.07 -105.83 157.83
N LEU A 414 170.98 -105.43 157.16
CA LEU A 414 170.88 -104.09 156.52
C LEU A 414 169.80 -103.14 157.07
N GLU A 415 168.95 -103.61 157.99
CA GLU A 415 168.07 -102.76 158.80
C GLU A 415 168.83 -101.98 159.91
N SER A 416 170.05 -101.48 159.66
CA SER A 416 170.82 -100.75 160.70
C SER A 416 171.59 -99.50 160.25
N GLN A 417 171.51 -99.03 158.99
CA GLN A 417 172.49 -98.03 158.53
C GLN A 417 172.07 -96.60 158.09
N LEU A 418 170.82 -96.11 157.96
CA LEU A 418 170.67 -94.65 157.71
C LEU A 418 169.37 -93.90 158.07
N SER A 419 169.05 -93.87 159.35
CA SER A 419 168.07 -93.02 160.01
C SER A 419 168.50 -91.54 160.24
N GLU A 420 169.23 -90.86 159.34
CA GLU A 420 169.92 -89.58 159.69
C GLU A 420 169.57 -88.30 158.88
N ALA A 421 168.88 -88.35 157.73
CA ALA A 421 168.56 -87.14 156.94
C ALA A 421 167.17 -86.49 157.24
N LYS A 422 166.70 -86.63 158.48
CA LYS A 422 165.90 -85.58 159.15
C LYS A 422 166.80 -84.32 159.28
N ARG A 423 166.50 -83.15 158.66
CA ARG A 423 166.51 -81.83 159.38
C ARG A 423 166.13 -80.48 158.73
N GLU A 424 165.99 -80.20 157.43
CA GLU A 424 165.71 -78.81 156.96
C GLU A 424 164.79 -78.85 155.72
N MET A 425 163.64 -78.19 155.58
CA MET A 425 163.30 -76.79 155.86
C MET A 425 161.77 -76.60 155.79
N VAL A 426 161.10 -76.81 156.92
CA VAL A 426 159.98 -75.94 157.34
C VAL A 426 160.55 -74.52 157.48
N SER A 427 159.76 -73.49 157.18
CA SER A 427 159.96 -72.06 157.52
C SER A 427 160.10 -71.14 156.31
N LEU A 428 159.16 -70.21 156.19
CA LEU A 428 159.12 -69.04 155.29
C LEU A 428 158.53 -69.33 153.90
N SER A 429 157.38 -68.83 153.47
CA SER A 429 156.56 -67.70 153.91
C SER A 429 155.40 -67.62 152.89
N SER A 430 154.10 -67.71 153.17
CA SER A 430 153.28 -66.89 154.08
C SER A 430 153.57 -65.40 153.99
N ALA A 431 152.57 -64.63 153.55
CA ALA A 431 152.60 -63.19 153.25
C ALA A 431 153.24 -62.90 151.89
N LEU A 432 152.52 -62.40 150.88
CA LEU A 432 151.95 -61.07 150.88
C LEU A 432 151.23 -60.91 149.51
N HIS A 433 150.01 -60.41 149.31
CA HIS A 433 149.05 -59.80 150.21
C HIS A 433 147.88 -59.31 149.37
N SER A 434 146.73 -59.91 149.64
CA SER A 434 145.41 -59.54 149.17
C SER A 434 144.92 -58.15 149.63
N GLN A 435 145.73 -57.27 150.24
CA GLN A 435 145.12 -56.14 150.94
C GLN A 435 146.04 -54.97 151.28
N GLN A 436 146.62 -54.28 150.29
CA GLN A 436 147.05 -52.89 150.46
C GLN A 436 146.82 -52.15 149.14
N VAL A 437 145.62 -51.66 148.84
CA VAL A 437 144.89 -50.57 149.54
C VAL A 437 145.75 -49.30 149.54
N GLU A 438 145.10 -48.16 149.31
CA GLU A 438 145.60 -46.90 149.85
C GLU A 438 146.85 -46.23 149.24
N ASN A 439 147.20 -46.43 147.97
CA ASN A 439 148.09 -45.47 147.29
C ASN A 439 147.78 -45.39 145.78
N ARG A 440 147.40 -44.28 145.17
CA ARG A 440 147.27 -42.91 145.68
C ARG A 440 146.55 -42.09 144.61
N ARG A 441 145.50 -41.40 145.04
CA ARG A 441 145.04 -40.09 144.56
C ARG A 441 146.10 -39.24 143.84
N LEU A 442 145.60 -38.48 142.86
CA LEU A 442 146.03 -37.13 142.50
C LEU A 442 147.53 -36.98 142.20
N MET A 443 147.89 -37.09 140.93
CA MET A 443 148.73 -36.11 140.24
C MET A 443 148.52 -36.33 138.75
N GLY A 444 148.14 -35.34 137.95
CA GLY A 444 148.43 -33.93 138.14
C GLY A 444 149.26 -33.50 136.94
N HIS A 445 148.75 -32.47 136.28
CA HIS A 445 149.49 -31.61 135.36
C HIS A 445 149.87 -32.19 133.99
N LYS A 446 149.09 -31.76 132.98
CA LYS A 446 149.52 -30.82 131.93
C LYS A 446 151.05 -30.75 131.70
N ILE A 447 151.42 -30.88 130.41
CA ILE A 447 152.73 -30.66 129.73
C ILE A 447 153.14 -31.95 129.01
N SER A 448 153.55 -31.99 127.74
CA SER A 448 153.69 -30.97 126.71
C SER A 448 154.07 -31.61 125.37
N GLU A 449 153.76 -30.86 124.31
CA GLU A 449 154.60 -30.59 123.13
C GLU A 449 154.94 -31.67 122.08
N LEU A 450 154.48 -31.32 120.87
CA LEU A 450 155.20 -31.17 119.60
C LEU A 450 155.62 -32.41 118.78
N GLU A 451 155.15 -32.36 117.52
CA GLU A 451 155.88 -32.44 116.23
C GLU A 451 155.12 -33.33 115.23
N ALA A 452 154.97 -33.05 113.93
CA ALA A 452 155.33 -31.92 113.10
C ALA A 452 154.75 -32.16 111.68
N LEU A 453 154.43 -31.06 111.00
CA LEU A 453 154.56 -30.79 109.56
C LEU A 453 153.53 -31.26 108.50
N GLN A 454 153.24 -30.23 107.68
CA GLN A 454 152.91 -30.19 106.24
C GLN A 454 151.44 -30.36 105.84
N GLY A 455 150.84 -29.48 105.03
CA GLY A 455 151.38 -28.27 104.37
C GLY A 455 150.54 -27.88 103.15
N VAL A 456 150.04 -26.63 103.16
CA VAL A 456 150.07 -25.61 102.09
C VAL A 456 149.46 -25.94 100.71
N CYS A 457 148.42 -25.21 100.26
CA CYS A 457 148.55 -23.94 99.51
C CYS A 457 147.19 -23.39 99.02
N GLY A 458 146.96 -22.08 99.19
CA GLY A 458 145.96 -21.30 98.44
C GLY A 458 146.50 -20.91 97.04
N PRO A 459 146.24 -19.69 96.48
CA PRO A 459 145.57 -18.54 97.11
C PRO A 459 144.81 -17.56 96.16
N ALA A 460 144.20 -16.54 96.79
CA ALA A 460 144.18 -15.10 96.49
C ALA A 460 144.24 -14.52 95.05
N GLY A 461 143.35 -13.56 94.79
CA GLY A 461 143.71 -12.13 94.68
C GLY A 461 143.95 -11.52 93.28
N ALA A 462 143.18 -10.47 92.96
CA ALA A 462 143.59 -9.23 92.26
C ALA A 462 142.35 -8.48 91.71
N VAL A 463 142.21 -7.16 91.58
CA VAL A 463 142.81 -5.93 92.14
C VAL A 463 142.43 -4.80 91.15
N ALA A 464 142.08 -3.62 91.68
CA ALA A 464 142.26 -2.27 91.09
C ALA A 464 141.56 -1.92 89.77
N SER A 465 141.24 -0.67 89.44
CA SER A 465 141.28 0.66 90.07
C SER A 465 140.64 1.59 89.03
N GLN A 466 140.00 2.68 89.46
CA GLN A 466 140.41 4.08 89.17
C GLN A 466 139.19 5.00 89.43
N THR A 467 138.99 5.50 90.65
CA THR A 467 139.50 6.78 91.19
C THR A 467 139.07 8.03 90.41
N LEU A 468 138.46 8.95 91.19
CA LEU A 468 138.19 10.38 90.93
C LEU A 468 136.99 10.63 89.99
N GLU A 469 136.02 11.48 90.29
CA GLU A 469 136.01 12.74 91.03
C GLU A 469 134.53 12.95 91.43
N SER A 470 134.19 13.04 92.70
CA SER A 470 134.35 14.26 93.46
C SER A 470 133.75 15.47 92.75
N ILE A 471 132.56 15.82 93.21
CA ILE A 471 132.03 17.19 93.26
C ILE A 471 131.43 17.70 91.94
N LEU A 472 130.11 17.66 91.87
CA LEU A 472 129.19 18.81 91.74
C LEU A 472 127.77 18.25 91.56
N ALA A 473 127.01 18.16 92.65
CA ALA A 473 126.03 19.19 92.99
C ALA A 473 124.73 19.09 92.16
N SER A 474 123.65 18.68 92.82
CA SER A 474 122.36 19.40 92.78
C SER A 474 121.80 19.89 91.44
N HIS A 475 121.94 19.18 90.31
CA HIS A 475 121.29 19.61 89.05
C HIS A 475 121.09 18.51 87.97
N THR A 476 120.47 17.36 88.29
CA THR A 476 120.08 16.41 87.21
C THR A 476 118.85 15.55 87.48
N SER A 477 118.05 15.86 88.50
CA SER A 477 116.68 15.32 88.63
C SER A 477 115.57 16.37 88.45
N LEU A 478 115.94 17.64 88.16
CA LEU A 478 115.02 18.73 87.80
C LEU A 478 115.19 19.22 86.35
N GLN A 479 115.92 18.48 85.51
CA GLN A 479 116.13 18.80 84.08
C GLN A 479 115.36 17.88 83.12
N LEU A 480 114.72 16.81 83.61
CA LEU A 480 113.84 15.95 82.79
C LEU A 480 112.37 16.42 82.79
N ASN A 481 111.92 17.13 83.83
CA ASN A 481 110.54 17.69 83.90
C ASN A 481 110.37 19.03 83.15
N SER A 482 111.47 19.73 82.81
CA SER A 482 111.40 20.89 81.90
C SER A 482 111.37 20.46 80.42
N ARG A 483 111.92 19.30 80.07
CA ARG A 483 111.96 18.79 78.68
C ARG A 483 110.61 18.26 78.22
N ASN A 484 109.83 17.66 79.12
CA ASN A 484 108.49 17.14 78.83
C ASN A 484 107.45 18.26 78.64
N LEU A 485 107.58 19.40 79.35
CA LEU A 485 106.70 20.56 79.12
C LEU A 485 107.07 21.37 77.85
N GLN A 486 108.28 21.21 77.32
CA GLN A 486 108.72 21.86 76.07
C GLN A 486 108.34 21.07 74.81
N GLN A 487 108.10 19.76 74.93
CA GLN A 487 107.55 18.92 73.86
C GLN A 487 106.01 19.06 73.74
N ASP A 488 105.31 19.25 74.87
CA ASP A 488 103.85 19.47 74.89
C ASP A 488 103.42 20.89 74.45
N LEU A 489 104.29 21.90 74.56
CA LEU A 489 104.07 23.22 73.96
C LEU A 489 104.34 23.23 72.45
N GLY A 490 105.33 22.46 71.97
CA GLY A 490 105.58 22.28 70.53
C GLY A 490 104.44 21.55 69.80
N GLY A 491 103.83 20.54 70.42
CA GLY A 491 102.64 19.85 69.89
C GLY A 491 101.41 20.77 69.79
N ARG A 492 101.17 21.59 70.83
CA ARG A 492 100.06 22.57 70.83
C ARG A 492 100.28 23.75 69.87
N GLU A 493 101.52 24.18 69.63
CA GLU A 493 101.83 25.20 68.61
C GLU A 493 101.66 24.67 67.17
N GLN A 494 101.98 23.40 66.91
CA GLN A 494 101.74 22.76 65.61
C GLN A 494 100.23 22.52 65.34
N GLU A 495 99.45 22.15 66.36
CA GLU A 495 97.98 22.07 66.28
C GLU A 495 97.34 23.45 66.08
N LEU A 496 97.82 24.49 66.77
CA LEU A 496 97.36 25.87 66.54
C LEU A 496 97.73 26.38 65.14
N ALA A 497 98.90 26.03 64.60
CA ALA A 497 99.30 26.39 63.25
C ALA A 497 98.45 25.70 62.17
N THR A 498 98.17 24.40 62.32
CA THR A 498 97.31 23.64 61.39
C THR A 498 95.85 24.09 61.46
N LEU A 499 95.32 24.38 62.65
CA LEU A 499 93.98 24.96 62.81
C LEU A 499 93.89 26.39 62.23
N LYS A 500 94.96 27.18 62.30
CA LYS A 500 95.01 28.54 61.70
C LYS A 500 95.09 28.49 60.18
N ILE A 501 95.80 27.51 59.60
CA ILE A 501 95.79 27.23 58.15
C ILE A 501 94.40 26.77 57.69
N ASN A 502 93.78 25.81 58.40
CA ASN A 502 92.44 25.32 58.09
C ASN A 502 91.37 26.42 58.21
N ARG A 503 91.47 27.29 59.21
CA ARG A 503 90.58 28.46 59.35
C ARG A 503 90.73 29.44 58.18
N LEU A 504 91.96 29.74 57.75
CA LEU A 504 92.21 30.62 56.60
C LEU A 504 91.78 29.98 55.28
N GLN A 505 91.81 28.66 55.17
CA GLN A 505 91.33 27.91 54.01
C GLN A 505 89.80 27.90 53.94
N ALA A 506 89.12 27.62 55.06
CA ALA A 506 87.67 27.77 55.17
C ALA A 506 87.20 29.20 54.86
N GLN A 507 87.95 30.21 55.31
CA GLN A 507 87.64 31.61 55.04
C GLN A 507 87.85 32.02 53.57
N ARG A 508 88.74 31.33 52.83
CA ARG A 508 88.90 31.50 51.38
C ARG A 508 87.76 30.85 50.60
N GLU A 509 87.33 29.66 50.99
CA GLU A 509 86.20 28.97 50.35
C GLU A 509 84.88 29.71 50.59
N ILE A 510 84.65 30.24 51.80
CA ILE A 510 83.51 31.11 52.10
C ILE A 510 83.51 32.35 51.18
N ARG A 511 84.66 33.00 50.96
CA ARG A 511 84.77 34.14 50.03
C ARG A 511 84.49 33.74 48.57
N LYS A 512 84.94 32.57 48.11
CA LYS A 512 84.60 32.07 46.77
C LYS A 512 83.10 31.87 46.62
N HIS A 513 82.46 31.21 47.58
CA HIS A 513 81.01 31.03 47.58
C HIS A 513 80.25 32.35 47.67
N GLN A 514 80.77 33.35 48.40
CA GLN A 514 80.20 34.70 48.41
C GLN A 514 80.22 35.35 47.03
N VAL A 515 81.35 35.26 46.32
CA VAL A 515 81.47 35.78 44.94
C VAL A 515 80.57 35.02 43.96
N GLU A 516 80.40 33.71 44.11
CA GLU A 516 79.46 32.93 43.29
C GLU A 516 78.00 33.31 43.55
N VAL A 517 77.62 33.53 44.81
CA VAL A 517 76.29 34.01 45.19
C VAL A 517 76.03 35.40 44.61
N GLU A 518 76.99 36.32 44.71
CA GLU A 518 76.89 37.65 44.10
C GLU A 518 76.81 37.59 42.57
N LYS A 519 77.53 36.65 41.93
CA LYS A 519 77.46 36.42 40.48
C LYS A 519 76.12 35.83 40.06
N LEU A 520 75.55 34.91 40.84
CA LEU A 520 74.22 34.34 40.60
C LEU A 520 73.11 35.37 40.87
N GLN A 521 73.23 36.21 41.90
CA GLN A 521 72.33 37.33 42.14
C GLN A 521 72.45 38.41 41.05
N GLY A 522 73.66 38.65 40.53
CA GLY A 522 73.92 39.51 39.37
C GLY A 522 73.28 38.97 38.08
N LEU A 523 73.32 37.64 37.86
CA LEU A 523 72.63 37.00 36.76
C LEU A 523 71.10 37.00 36.92
N LEU A 524 70.59 36.87 38.14
CA LEU A 524 69.15 36.95 38.43
C LEU A 524 68.61 38.38 38.21
N THR A 525 69.36 39.39 38.63
CA THR A 525 68.99 40.81 38.40
C THR A 525 69.22 41.25 36.95
N SER A 526 70.20 40.67 36.25
CA SER A 526 70.40 40.86 34.81
C SER A 526 69.30 40.18 33.97
N THR A 527 68.84 38.99 34.37
CA THR A 527 67.71 38.30 33.71
C THR A 527 66.36 38.95 33.99
N HIS A 528 66.21 39.68 35.09
CA HIS A 528 65.03 40.52 35.35
C HIS A 528 65.04 41.86 34.60
N SER A 529 66.21 42.44 34.32
CA SER A 529 66.31 43.73 33.60
C SER A 529 66.39 43.62 32.08
N LYS A 530 66.75 42.46 31.51
CA LYS A 530 66.91 42.25 30.05
C LYS A 530 65.89 41.31 29.40
N ASN A 531 64.76 41.01 30.03
CA ASN A 531 63.73 40.17 29.42
C ASN A 531 62.60 40.98 28.78
N ASN A 532 62.24 40.54 27.58
CA ASN A 532 61.20 40.97 26.64
C ASN A 532 59.76 40.96 27.21
N LYS A 533 59.55 41.25 28.50
CA LYS A 533 58.24 41.27 29.15
C LYS A 533 57.35 42.42 28.67
N ALA A 534 57.91 43.55 28.24
CA ALA A 534 57.11 44.64 27.68
C ALA A 534 56.51 44.26 26.31
N LYS A 535 57.34 43.81 25.36
CA LYS A 535 56.86 43.44 24.00
C LYS A 535 55.99 42.17 23.97
N ALA A 536 56.29 41.16 24.80
CA ALA A 536 55.46 39.96 24.90
C ALA A 536 54.12 40.22 25.63
N SER A 537 54.10 41.16 26.59
CA SER A 537 52.85 41.60 27.25
C SER A 537 52.00 42.46 26.33
N ASP A 538 52.60 43.36 25.56
CA ASP A 538 51.88 44.22 24.63
C ASP A 538 51.30 43.42 23.44
N THR A 539 52.02 42.42 22.94
CA THR A 539 51.50 41.48 21.91
C THR A 539 50.35 40.63 22.46
N ALA A 540 50.47 40.04 23.65
CA ALA A 540 49.38 39.29 24.29
C ALA A 540 48.14 40.17 24.56
N LYS A 541 48.31 41.45 24.90
CA LYS A 541 47.20 42.41 25.07
C LYS A 541 46.52 42.75 23.74
N ILE A 542 47.29 42.90 22.66
CA ILE A 542 46.76 43.14 21.31
C ILE A 542 45.97 41.90 20.84
N ASP A 543 46.49 40.70 21.07
CA ASP A 543 45.82 39.45 20.71
C ASP A 543 44.54 39.23 21.52
N ASN A 544 44.54 39.54 22.83
CA ASN A 544 43.32 39.50 23.63
C ASN A 544 42.27 40.53 23.17
N LYS A 545 42.69 41.74 22.77
CA LYS A 545 41.78 42.73 22.18
C LYS A 545 41.21 42.25 20.85
N ARG A 546 42.04 41.63 20.00
CA ARG A 546 41.61 41.06 18.72
C ARG A 546 40.66 39.89 18.92
N LEU A 547 40.92 39.02 19.90
CA LEU A 547 40.03 37.93 20.26
C LEU A 547 38.70 38.46 20.81
N ALA A 548 38.73 39.45 21.69
CA ALA A 548 37.51 40.09 22.21
C ALA A 548 36.67 40.72 21.09
N GLN A 549 37.31 41.45 20.16
CA GLN A 549 36.64 42.01 18.97
C GLN A 549 36.08 40.92 18.06
N SER A 550 36.82 39.82 17.85
CA SER A 550 36.35 38.68 17.07
C SER A 550 35.17 37.98 17.73
N LEU A 551 35.17 37.84 19.06
CA LEU A 551 34.05 37.29 19.83
C LEU A 551 32.85 38.21 19.78
N GLU A 552 33.04 39.51 19.91
CA GLU A 552 31.97 40.50 19.82
C GLU A 552 31.33 40.53 18.43
N GLN A 553 32.13 40.46 17.37
CA GLN A 553 31.63 40.27 16.00
C GLN A 553 30.90 38.94 15.81
N ALA A 554 31.41 37.85 16.40
CA ALA A 554 30.74 36.55 16.36
C ALA A 554 29.38 36.59 17.10
N VAL A 555 29.28 37.32 18.21
CA VAL A 555 28.03 37.51 18.96
C VAL A 555 27.04 38.38 18.17
N LEU A 556 27.49 39.47 17.56
CA LEU A 556 26.64 40.33 16.73
C LEU A 556 26.13 39.62 15.47
N THR A 557 26.97 38.80 14.84
CA THR A 557 26.54 37.97 13.70
C THR A 557 25.57 36.89 14.14
N ASN A 558 25.79 36.24 15.29
CA ASN A 558 24.84 35.29 15.84
C ASN A 558 23.50 35.94 16.21
N SER A 559 23.50 37.13 16.82
CA SER A 559 22.26 37.83 17.16
C SER A 559 21.49 38.25 15.91
N SER A 560 22.19 38.68 14.84
CA SER A 560 21.57 38.95 13.54
C SER A 560 20.97 37.69 12.90
N LEU A 561 21.70 36.56 12.92
CA LEU A 561 21.20 35.29 12.41
C LEU A 561 20.01 34.76 13.22
N HIS A 562 20.05 34.90 14.54
CA HIS A 562 18.96 34.50 15.42
C HIS A 562 17.70 35.34 15.14
N SER A 563 17.83 36.66 14.97
CA SER A 563 16.72 37.52 14.58
C SER A 563 16.12 37.14 13.21
N LYS A 564 16.96 36.77 12.23
CA LYS A 564 16.51 36.28 10.92
C LYS A 564 15.81 34.93 11.02
N LEU A 565 16.28 34.04 11.90
CA LEU A 565 15.65 32.74 12.15
C LEU A 565 14.27 32.90 12.81
N GLU A 566 14.15 33.76 13.81
CA GLU A 566 12.85 34.08 14.41
C GLU A 566 11.90 34.73 13.40
N GLN A 567 12.39 35.66 12.58
CA GLN A 567 11.59 36.24 11.50
C GLN A 567 11.10 35.18 10.48
N ALA A 568 11.95 34.25 10.06
CA ALA A 568 11.56 33.16 9.17
C ALA A 568 10.55 32.21 9.84
N ARG A 569 10.73 31.94 11.13
CA ARG A 569 9.79 31.14 11.93
C ARG A 569 8.41 31.80 11.99
N ASP A 570 8.35 33.09 12.27
CA ASP A 570 7.09 33.85 12.33
C ASP A 570 6.39 33.89 10.96
N GLN A 571 7.16 34.04 9.88
CA GLN A 571 6.63 33.98 8.51
C GLN A 571 6.04 32.61 8.18
N HIS A 572 6.72 31.52 8.54
CA HIS A 572 6.19 30.17 8.38
C HIS A 572 4.94 29.95 9.22
N GLN A 573 4.94 30.43 10.47
CA GLN A 573 3.77 30.32 11.35
C GLN A 573 2.56 31.09 10.81
N ALA A 574 2.77 32.32 10.30
CA ALA A 574 1.72 33.10 9.66
C ALA A 574 1.16 32.41 8.41
N THR A 575 2.04 31.79 7.61
CA THR A 575 1.63 31.02 6.43
C THR A 575 0.78 29.81 6.82
N ILE A 576 1.16 29.07 7.86
CA ILE A 576 0.38 27.95 8.39
C ILE A 576 -1.01 28.43 8.83
N THR A 577 -1.08 29.52 9.60
CA THR A 577 -2.38 30.05 10.06
C THR A 577 -3.29 30.48 8.91
N LEU A 578 -2.74 31.04 7.83
CA LEU A 578 -3.51 31.39 6.63
C LEU A 578 -4.03 30.14 5.91
N ARG A 579 -3.20 29.09 5.79
CA ARG A 579 -3.62 27.82 5.19
C ARG A 579 -4.68 27.11 6.03
N ASP A 580 -4.59 27.17 7.35
CA ASP A 580 -5.61 26.61 8.24
C ASP A 580 -6.95 27.36 8.09
N GLU A 581 -6.93 28.68 7.92
CA GLU A 581 -8.12 29.47 7.61
C GLU A 581 -8.75 29.06 6.27
N GLU A 582 -7.96 29.02 5.19
CA GLU A 582 -8.40 28.59 3.86
C GLU A 582 -9.00 27.17 3.90
N LEU A 583 -8.38 26.25 4.64
CA LEU A 583 -8.88 24.89 4.81
C LEU A 583 -10.19 24.86 5.59
N ARG A 584 -10.36 25.68 6.63
CA ARG A 584 -11.65 25.78 7.31
C ARG A 584 -12.73 26.32 6.40
N GLU A 585 -12.46 27.38 5.64
CA GLU A 585 -13.43 27.92 4.68
C GLU A 585 -13.79 26.90 3.59
N ALA A 586 -12.82 26.13 3.11
CA ALA A 586 -13.09 25.05 2.16
C ALA A 586 -13.98 23.96 2.80
N ARG A 587 -13.71 23.58 4.07
CA ARG A 587 -14.53 22.61 4.81
C ARG A 587 -15.96 23.10 5.02
N THR A 588 -16.17 24.36 5.36
CA THR A 588 -17.52 24.91 5.53
C THR A 588 -18.27 24.94 4.20
N LYS A 589 -17.62 25.33 3.09
CA LYS A 589 -18.21 25.27 1.74
C LYS A 589 -18.59 23.84 1.34
N ILE A 590 -17.71 22.86 1.61
CA ILE A 590 -18.00 21.45 1.35
C ILE A 590 -19.22 20.98 2.18
N SER A 591 -19.35 21.39 3.45
CA SER A 591 -20.52 21.06 4.28
C SER A 591 -21.80 21.62 3.68
N HIS A 592 -21.82 22.90 3.31
CA HIS A 592 -23.00 23.54 2.72
C HIS A 592 -23.41 22.87 1.40
N LEU A 593 -22.45 22.62 0.49
CA LEU A 593 -22.74 21.92 -0.76
C LEU A 593 -23.24 20.49 -0.53
N SER A 594 -22.74 19.81 0.51
CA SER A 594 -23.20 18.47 0.87
C SER A 594 -24.63 18.49 1.40
N GLU A 595 -24.98 19.49 2.20
CA GLU A 595 -26.34 19.73 2.71
C GLU A 595 -27.31 20.07 1.57
N GLU A 596 -26.92 20.96 0.65
CA GLU A 596 -27.70 21.31 -0.54
C GLU A 596 -27.92 20.09 -1.45
N LEU A 597 -26.87 19.30 -1.72
CA LEU A 597 -27.00 18.05 -2.46
C LEU A 597 -27.91 17.05 -1.75
N GLY A 598 -27.86 16.98 -0.41
CA GLY A 598 -28.76 16.19 0.40
C GLY A 598 -30.22 16.61 0.24
N ALA A 599 -30.49 17.92 0.32
CA ALA A 599 -31.83 18.48 0.15
C ALA A 599 -32.39 18.23 -1.26
N ILE A 600 -31.59 18.42 -2.31
CA ILE A 600 -32.00 18.16 -3.70
C ILE A 600 -32.31 16.66 -3.90
N LYS A 601 -31.47 15.77 -3.36
CA LYS A 601 -31.71 14.32 -3.43
C LYS A 601 -32.99 13.92 -2.68
N GLN A 602 -33.28 14.56 -1.55
CA GLN A 602 -34.50 14.30 -0.81
C GLN A 602 -35.73 14.81 -1.56
N GLN A 603 -35.68 16.04 -2.07
CA GLN A 603 -36.77 16.64 -2.86
C GLN A 603 -37.10 15.80 -4.09
N THR A 604 -36.09 15.38 -4.85
CA THR A 604 -36.30 14.55 -6.05
C THR A 604 -36.91 13.19 -5.73
N ARG A 605 -36.58 12.60 -4.57
CA ARG A 605 -37.23 11.37 -4.09
C ARG A 605 -38.70 11.61 -3.72
N GLU A 606 -38.98 12.69 -2.99
CA GLU A 606 -40.34 13.05 -2.60
C GLU A 606 -41.23 13.40 -3.80
N ASP A 607 -40.68 14.12 -4.79
CA ASP A 607 -41.35 14.43 -6.06
C ASP A 607 -41.63 13.16 -6.86
N TYR A 608 -40.66 12.24 -6.92
CA TYR A 608 -40.85 10.95 -7.57
C TYR A 608 -41.92 10.10 -6.87
N GLU A 609 -41.87 10.02 -5.53
CA GLU A 609 -42.85 9.27 -4.74
C GLU A 609 -44.26 9.85 -4.86
N SER A 610 -44.38 11.18 -4.82
CA SER A 610 -45.68 11.85 -4.98
C SER A 610 -46.24 11.67 -6.38
N SER A 611 -45.42 11.80 -7.43
CA SER A 611 -45.80 11.50 -8.82
C SER A 611 -46.19 10.03 -9.00
N MET A 612 -45.47 9.10 -8.38
CA MET A 612 -45.83 7.69 -8.41
C MET A 612 -47.17 7.44 -7.70
N LYS A 613 -47.44 8.08 -6.56
CA LYS A 613 -48.73 7.98 -5.87
C LYS A 613 -49.88 8.54 -6.72
N THR A 614 -49.69 9.65 -7.42
CA THR A 614 -50.73 10.22 -8.31
C THR A 614 -51.00 9.31 -9.50
N LEU A 615 -49.96 8.79 -10.17
CA LEU A 615 -50.12 7.84 -11.27
C LEU A 615 -50.82 6.55 -10.82
N HIS A 616 -50.47 6.01 -9.64
CA HIS A 616 -51.16 4.84 -9.09
C HIS A 616 -52.64 5.10 -8.83
N ARG A 617 -52.99 6.30 -8.34
CA ARG A 617 -54.40 6.72 -8.17
C ARG A 617 -55.13 6.79 -9.51
N GLU A 618 -54.53 7.44 -10.51
CA GLU A 618 -55.11 7.56 -11.86
C GLU A 618 -55.29 6.20 -12.54
N ILE A 619 -54.30 5.31 -12.44
CA ILE A 619 -54.40 3.93 -12.95
C ILE A 619 -55.55 3.19 -12.26
N SER A 620 -55.70 3.36 -10.95
CA SER A 620 -56.78 2.74 -10.18
C SER A 620 -58.15 3.27 -10.61
N GLU A 621 -58.28 4.58 -10.84
CA GLU A 621 -59.50 5.23 -11.34
C GLU A 621 -59.86 4.76 -12.76
N LEU A 622 -58.88 4.76 -13.69
CA LEU A 622 -59.08 4.25 -15.04
C LEU A 622 -59.45 2.76 -15.05
N LYS A 623 -58.88 1.97 -14.16
CA LYS A 623 -59.25 0.55 -14.01
C LYS A 623 -60.71 0.40 -13.56
N MET A 624 -61.18 1.26 -12.67
CA MET A 624 -62.58 1.26 -12.24
C MET A 624 -63.52 1.69 -13.37
N THR A 625 -63.21 2.74 -14.12
CA THR A 625 -64.04 3.17 -15.26
C THR A 625 -64.09 2.15 -16.39
N VAL A 626 -62.97 1.46 -16.68
CA VAL A 626 -62.93 0.33 -17.61
C VAL A 626 -63.79 -0.84 -17.11
N LYS A 627 -63.75 -1.14 -15.81
CA LYS A 627 -64.59 -2.19 -15.23
C LYS A 627 -66.07 -1.83 -15.33
N ASP A 628 -66.44 -0.59 -15.03
CA ASP A 628 -67.82 -0.12 -15.08
C ASP A 628 -68.38 -0.07 -16.52
N SER A 629 -67.57 0.39 -17.48
CA SER A 629 -67.94 0.36 -18.90
C SER A 629 -68.04 -1.06 -19.45
N SER A 630 -67.15 -1.98 -19.04
CA SER A 630 -67.24 -3.41 -19.37
C SER A 630 -68.53 -4.04 -18.81
N ASN A 631 -68.86 -3.75 -17.56
CA ASN A 631 -70.12 -4.16 -16.95
C ASN A 631 -71.31 -3.60 -17.75
N GLY A 632 -71.31 -2.29 -18.05
CA GLY A 632 -72.34 -1.63 -18.87
C GLY A 632 -72.50 -2.27 -20.25
N SER A 633 -71.40 -2.55 -20.95
CA SER A 633 -71.39 -3.26 -22.24
C SER A 633 -71.99 -4.66 -22.12
N SER A 634 -71.65 -5.40 -21.07
CA SER A 634 -72.22 -6.73 -20.82
C SER A 634 -73.74 -6.68 -20.57
N HIS A 635 -74.23 -5.64 -19.88
CA HIS A 635 -75.66 -5.40 -19.67
C HIS A 635 -76.37 -5.05 -20.97
N LEU A 636 -75.79 -4.16 -21.78
CA LEU A 636 -76.33 -3.77 -23.09
C LEU A 636 -76.34 -4.96 -24.06
N SER A 637 -75.30 -5.79 -24.06
CA SER A 637 -75.24 -7.02 -24.88
C SER A 637 -76.37 -7.99 -24.50
N ARG A 638 -76.57 -8.23 -23.20
CA ARG A 638 -77.70 -9.04 -22.68
C ARG A 638 -79.05 -8.46 -23.09
N ALA A 639 -79.25 -7.15 -22.95
CA ALA A 639 -80.48 -6.47 -23.36
C ALA A 639 -80.72 -6.58 -24.88
N ASN A 640 -79.68 -6.40 -25.70
CA ASN A 640 -79.77 -6.56 -27.15
C ASN A 640 -80.07 -8.01 -27.56
N GLN A 641 -79.52 -9.00 -26.86
CA GLN A 641 -79.83 -10.40 -27.11
C GLN A 641 -81.31 -10.70 -26.82
N GLU A 642 -81.87 -10.17 -25.72
CA GLU A 642 -83.29 -10.31 -25.41
C GLU A 642 -84.18 -9.58 -26.42
N LEU A 643 -83.79 -8.37 -26.87
CA LEU A 643 -84.52 -7.67 -27.92
C LEU A 643 -84.51 -8.46 -29.24
N ARG A 644 -83.38 -9.02 -29.65
CA ARG A 644 -83.29 -9.89 -30.84
C ARG A 644 -84.19 -11.12 -30.71
N ARG A 645 -84.24 -11.73 -29.51
CA ARG A 645 -85.12 -12.86 -29.20
C ARG A 645 -86.59 -12.47 -29.38
N ARG A 646 -87.01 -11.35 -28.79
CA ARG A 646 -88.38 -10.81 -28.92
C ARG A 646 -88.75 -10.44 -30.35
N VAL A 647 -87.83 -9.83 -31.10
CA VAL A 647 -88.04 -9.53 -32.53
C VAL A 647 -88.26 -10.82 -33.31
N SER A 648 -87.44 -11.84 -33.08
CA SER A 648 -87.60 -13.16 -33.73
C SER A 648 -88.94 -13.82 -33.37
N GLU A 649 -89.38 -13.72 -32.12
CA GLU A 649 -90.71 -14.20 -31.68
C GLU A 649 -91.86 -13.44 -32.38
N LEU A 650 -91.76 -12.11 -32.48
CA LEU A 650 -92.75 -11.29 -33.18
C LEU A 650 -92.77 -11.58 -34.69
N GLU A 651 -91.61 -11.74 -35.33
CA GLU A 651 -91.50 -12.14 -36.74
C GLU A 651 -92.15 -13.50 -37.00
N TRP A 652 -91.93 -14.47 -36.10
CA TRP A 652 -92.59 -15.77 -36.15
C TRP A 652 -94.12 -15.64 -36.00
N LEU A 653 -94.60 -14.86 -35.03
CA LEU A 653 -96.03 -14.61 -34.82
C LEU A 653 -96.67 -13.94 -36.03
N VAL A 654 -96.03 -12.91 -36.60
CA VAL A 654 -96.50 -12.23 -37.82
C VAL A 654 -96.52 -13.20 -39.00
N SER A 655 -95.52 -14.06 -39.14
CA SER A 655 -95.47 -15.07 -40.21
C SER A 655 -96.61 -16.09 -40.06
N LYS A 656 -96.87 -16.55 -38.83
CA LYS A 656 -98.00 -17.43 -38.49
C LYS A 656 -99.35 -16.77 -38.79
N GLN A 657 -99.52 -15.50 -38.41
CA GLN A 657 -100.73 -14.73 -38.72
C GLN A 657 -100.91 -14.52 -40.23
N LYS A 658 -99.86 -14.15 -40.97
CA LYS A 658 -99.91 -14.03 -42.43
C LYS A 658 -100.28 -15.35 -43.11
N ALA A 659 -99.84 -16.50 -42.58
CA ALA A 659 -100.24 -17.81 -43.09
C ALA A 659 -101.74 -18.07 -42.83
N CYS A 660 -102.23 -17.80 -41.62
CA CYS A 660 -103.65 -17.92 -41.27
C CYS A 660 -104.55 -17.02 -42.15
N ILE A 661 -104.15 -15.76 -42.37
CA ILE A 661 -104.88 -14.84 -43.24
C ILE A 661 -104.88 -15.32 -44.70
N ARG A 662 -103.76 -15.87 -45.20
CA ARG A 662 -103.68 -16.45 -46.55
C ARG A 662 -104.65 -17.63 -46.71
N GLU A 663 -104.69 -18.51 -45.72
CA GLU A 663 -105.61 -19.64 -45.66
C GLU A 663 -107.07 -19.16 -45.66
N GLN A 664 -107.44 -18.25 -44.76
CA GLN A 664 -108.79 -17.66 -44.70
C GLN A 664 -109.19 -16.98 -46.02
N ARG A 665 -108.28 -16.22 -46.65
CA ARG A 665 -108.54 -15.59 -47.97
C ARG A 665 -108.73 -16.63 -49.07
N SER A 666 -108.00 -17.75 -49.03
CA SER A 666 -108.17 -18.84 -49.99
C SER A 666 -109.54 -19.51 -49.83
N GLN A 667 -109.97 -19.76 -48.59
CA GLN A 667 -111.29 -20.29 -48.27
C GLN A 667 -112.41 -19.35 -48.75
N LEU A 668 -112.29 -18.05 -48.50
CA LEU A 668 -113.26 -17.05 -48.98
C LEU A 668 -113.34 -16.99 -50.51
N ARG A 669 -112.21 -17.02 -51.22
CA ARG A 669 -112.20 -17.08 -52.69
C ARG A 669 -112.89 -18.34 -53.21
N GLN A 670 -112.62 -19.49 -52.59
CA GLN A 670 -113.26 -20.74 -52.99
C GLN A 670 -114.77 -20.74 -52.72
N GLN A 671 -115.23 -20.13 -51.62
CA GLN A 671 -116.65 -19.90 -51.37
C GLN A 671 -117.28 -18.99 -52.43
N GLN A 672 -116.58 -17.92 -52.85
CA GLN A 672 -117.03 -17.02 -53.88
C GLN A 672 -117.11 -17.71 -55.26
N ASP A 673 -116.09 -18.47 -55.65
CA ASP A 673 -116.08 -19.26 -56.90
C ASP A 673 -117.19 -20.32 -56.89
N ASN A 674 -117.40 -20.99 -55.76
CA ASN A 674 -118.50 -21.95 -55.61
C ASN A 674 -119.86 -21.25 -55.74
N SER A 675 -120.05 -20.08 -55.12
CA SER A 675 -121.28 -19.29 -55.26
C SER A 675 -121.50 -18.85 -56.70
N GLN A 676 -120.46 -18.40 -57.41
CA GLN A 676 -120.55 -18.03 -58.83
C GLN A 676 -120.88 -19.22 -59.72
N LYS A 677 -120.29 -20.40 -59.47
CA LYS A 677 -120.64 -21.64 -60.18
C LYS A 677 -122.10 -22.02 -59.95
N VAL A 678 -122.60 -21.92 -58.72
CA VAL A 678 -124.01 -22.15 -58.41
C VAL A 678 -124.91 -21.14 -59.13
N GLU A 679 -124.52 -19.87 -59.21
CA GLU A 679 -125.25 -18.83 -59.96
C GLU A 679 -125.28 -19.13 -61.47
N VAL A 680 -124.15 -19.57 -62.05
CA VAL A 680 -124.06 -19.96 -63.46
C VAL A 680 -124.89 -21.21 -63.74
N LEU A 681 -124.82 -22.22 -62.87
CA LEU A 681 -125.65 -23.42 -62.97
C LEU A 681 -127.14 -23.07 -62.88
N ARG A 682 -127.54 -22.17 -61.96
CA ARG A 682 -128.91 -21.66 -61.90
C ARG A 682 -129.35 -20.95 -63.17
N LYS A 683 -128.47 -20.14 -63.78
CA LYS A 683 -128.77 -19.48 -65.07
C LYS A 683 -128.92 -20.49 -66.19
N GLN A 684 -128.03 -21.48 -66.25
CA GLN A 684 -128.12 -22.59 -67.21
C GLN A 684 -129.39 -23.41 -66.99
N GLU A 685 -129.76 -23.69 -65.75
CA GLU A 685 -130.99 -24.39 -65.38
C GLU A 685 -132.22 -23.59 -65.81
N ALA A 686 -132.26 -22.28 -65.55
CA ALA A 686 -133.32 -21.39 -66.03
C ALA A 686 -133.35 -21.24 -67.57
N GLU A 687 -132.21 -21.37 -68.26
CA GLU A 687 -132.14 -21.44 -69.72
C GLU A 687 -132.63 -22.77 -70.26
N TRP A 688 -132.27 -23.88 -69.62
CA TRP A 688 -132.80 -25.21 -69.90
C TRP A 688 -134.31 -25.22 -69.73
N GLU A 689 -134.84 -24.71 -68.61
CA GLU A 689 -136.27 -24.56 -68.36
C GLU A 689 -136.98 -23.74 -69.46
N ARG A 690 -136.35 -22.65 -69.93
CA ARG A 690 -136.84 -21.85 -71.05
C ARG A 690 -136.83 -22.63 -72.36
N TRP A 691 -135.79 -23.39 -72.65
CA TRP A 691 -135.71 -24.25 -73.82
C TRP A 691 -136.76 -25.35 -73.78
N THR A 692 -136.93 -26.06 -72.65
CA THR A 692 -138.02 -27.03 -72.49
C THR A 692 -139.38 -26.39 -72.65
N SER A 693 -139.61 -25.19 -72.08
CA SER A 693 -140.87 -24.46 -72.27
C SER A 693 -141.10 -24.04 -73.72
N THR A 694 -140.03 -23.80 -74.47
CA THR A 694 -140.09 -23.42 -75.89
C THR A 694 -140.34 -24.65 -76.75
N ILE A 695 -139.64 -25.76 -76.48
CA ILE A 695 -139.89 -27.07 -77.10
C ILE A 695 -141.34 -27.47 -76.85
N GLN A 696 -141.83 -27.41 -75.62
CA GLN A 696 -143.23 -27.70 -75.29
C GLN A 696 -144.17 -26.82 -76.10
N ARG A 697 -143.91 -25.51 -76.20
CA ARG A 697 -144.68 -24.60 -77.07
C ARG A 697 -144.65 -24.98 -78.55
N TRP A 698 -143.52 -25.47 -79.06
CA TRP A 698 -143.42 -25.96 -80.44
C TRP A 698 -144.18 -27.26 -80.64
N GLU A 699 -144.16 -28.15 -79.64
CA GLU A 699 -144.96 -29.38 -79.66
C GLU A 699 -146.45 -29.08 -79.60
N ASP A 700 -146.89 -28.18 -78.73
CA ASP A 700 -148.27 -27.68 -78.68
C ASP A 700 -148.66 -27.03 -80.03
N LYS A 701 -147.76 -26.25 -80.65
CA LYS A 701 -148.01 -25.65 -81.98
C LYS A 701 -148.09 -26.70 -83.08
N ARG A 702 -147.26 -27.75 -83.02
CA ARG A 702 -147.29 -28.88 -83.95
C ARG A 702 -148.57 -29.68 -83.79
N GLU A 703 -149.04 -29.89 -82.56
CA GLU A 703 -150.34 -30.51 -82.29
C GLU A 703 -151.48 -29.62 -82.79
N LEU A 704 -151.44 -28.31 -82.55
CA LEU A 704 -152.42 -27.35 -83.07
C LEU A 704 -152.43 -27.27 -84.60
N ALA A 705 -151.26 -27.40 -85.26
CA ALA A 705 -151.16 -27.48 -86.71
C ALA A 705 -151.70 -28.81 -87.27
N HIS A 706 -151.55 -29.91 -86.53
CA HIS A 706 -152.19 -31.19 -86.84
C HIS A 706 -153.72 -31.13 -86.67
N ILE A 707 -154.22 -30.37 -85.70
CA ILE A 707 -155.65 -30.12 -85.49
C ILE A 707 -156.23 -29.23 -86.60
N ALA A 708 -155.51 -28.20 -87.07
CA ALA A 708 -155.99 -27.29 -88.10
C ALA A 708 -156.01 -27.86 -89.53
N ALA A 709 -155.34 -28.99 -89.79
CA ALA A 709 -155.28 -29.63 -91.11
C ALA A 709 -156.36 -30.73 -91.34
N ASN A 710 -157.22 -31.00 -90.35
CA ASN A 710 -158.35 -31.93 -90.46
C ASN A 710 -159.67 -31.25 -90.04
N PRO A 711 -160.50 -30.78 -90.99
CA PRO A 711 -161.76 -30.12 -90.67
C PRO A 711 -162.87 -31.16 -90.48
N SER A 712 -163.14 -31.56 -89.24
CA SER A 712 -164.44 -32.09 -88.78
C SER A 712 -164.42 -32.47 -87.29
N LEU A 713 -164.41 -31.44 -86.43
CA LEU A 713 -165.27 -31.27 -85.24
C LEU A 713 -164.93 -29.97 -84.51
#